data_AF-A0A8T2PTT6-F1
#
_entry.id   AF-A0A8T2PTT6-F1
#
_cell.length_a   1.000
_cell.length_b   1.000
_cell.length_c   1.000
_cell.angle_alpha   90.00
_cell.angle_beta   90.00
_cell.angle_gamma   90.00
#
_symmetry.space_group_name_H-M   'P 1'
#
loop_
_entity.id
_entity.type
_entity.pdbx_description
1 polymer ?
#
loop_
_entity_poly.entity_id
_entity_poly.type
_entity_poly.pdbx_seq_one_letter_code
_entity_poly.pdbx_strand_id
1 'polypeptide(L)'
;MESYDIIANQPVVIDNGSGVVKAGFAGDQIPKYCFPNYVGRPKHVRVMAGALEGDIFIGPKAEEHRGLLSVRYPMEHGIVKDWNDMERIWQYVYSKEQLQTFSEEHPVLLTEAPLNPSKNRERAAEVFFETFNVPALFISMQAVLSLYATGRTTGVVLDAGDGVTHAVPIYEGFAIPHSIMRVDIAGRDVSRYLRLLLRKEGYDFHTSAEFEVVRTIKERACYLSLNPQKDETLETEKAQYTLPDGSTLDIGPARFRAPELLFRPDLVGDESEGIHEVLAFAIQKSDMDLRRTLFSNIVLSGGSTLLKGFGDRLLSEVKKLAPKDVKIKISAPQERLYSTWIGGSILASLDTFKKMWVSKKDSSLLPPLHKERPVPPPSFAAQHAFNTPTSTSNKPLRAGDQMRRVTLFVNGTTKNGKVVAVYGTLADLLSVASNKLGIRASSLYNGKGGLIDDIALIRDDDVLYVSEGDPFVELQNDQKSSDDHSGAHTDWLTLNIGGRLFTTTRSTLVSKEPESMLAHMFRDKDVWGNKQDERGAYLIDRSPEYFEPILNYLRHGQLIVNEGINLLGVLEEARFFGIEQLAEQLEVVIKNSQPPEDHSPISRKEFVRFLLATPTKSELRCQGLNFSGADLSRLDLRYINFKMANLSRCNLTHANLCCSNLERADLSGANLDGANLQGVKMLCSNAEGASLKGCNFEDPSGLKANLEGANLKGVDMEGSQMTGINLRVATLKNAKLKNCNLRGATLAGTDLENCDLSGCDLQEANLRGSNVKGAIFEEMLTPLHMSQSVR
;
A
#
# COMPACT_ATOMS: atom_id res chain seq x y z
N MET A 1 -17.96 24.09 -26.33
CA MET A 1 -18.81 22.88 -26.34
C MET A 1 -19.16 22.61 -24.90
N GLU A 2 -20.40 22.90 -24.55
CA GLU A 2 -20.91 23.00 -23.18
C GLU A 2 -20.91 21.63 -22.50
N SER A 3 -20.32 21.59 -21.30
CA SER A 3 -20.37 20.48 -20.38
C SER A 3 -21.83 20.26 -19.96
N TYR A 4 -22.41 19.12 -20.33
CA TYR A 4 -23.66 18.65 -19.74
C TYR A 4 -23.52 18.70 -18.21
N ASP A 5 -24.30 19.58 -17.58
CA ASP A 5 -24.43 19.69 -16.13
C ASP A 5 -24.77 18.31 -15.56
N ILE A 6 -23.81 17.73 -14.82
CA ILE A 6 -24.16 16.76 -13.78
C ILE A 6 -25.12 17.54 -12.89
N ILE A 7 -26.39 17.13 -12.82
CA ILE A 7 -27.37 17.71 -11.90
C ILE A 7 -26.74 17.56 -10.50
N ALA A 8 -26.15 18.65 -10.01
CA ALA A 8 -25.36 18.63 -8.79
C ALA A 8 -26.32 18.74 -7.62
N ASN A 9 -26.94 17.62 -7.26
CA ASN A 9 -27.67 17.51 -6.01
C ASN A 9 -26.72 17.84 -4.84
N GLN A 10 -27.32 18.24 -3.72
CA GLN A 10 -26.60 18.64 -2.52
C GLN A 10 -25.61 17.53 -2.08
N PRO A 11 -24.31 17.81 -1.92
CA PRO A 11 -23.34 16.79 -1.54
C PRO A 11 -23.61 16.20 -0.14
N VAL A 12 -23.30 14.92 0.02
CA VAL A 12 -23.32 14.22 1.30
C VAL A 12 -21.92 14.25 1.91
N VAL A 13 -21.82 14.61 3.19
CA VAL A 13 -20.57 14.65 3.94
C VAL A 13 -20.53 13.50 4.93
N ILE A 14 -19.55 12.60 4.76
CA ILE A 14 -19.34 11.42 5.62
C ILE A 14 -17.97 11.54 6.30
N ASP A 15 -18.00 11.78 7.62
CA ASP A 15 -16.82 11.77 8.47
C ASP A 15 -16.61 10.39 9.08
N ASN A 16 -15.62 9.65 8.56
CA ASN A 16 -15.27 8.30 9.01
C ASN A 16 -14.36 8.35 10.24
N GLY A 17 -14.95 8.36 11.44
CA GLY A 17 -14.22 8.18 12.68
C GLY A 17 -14.08 6.71 13.09
N SER A 18 -12.98 6.34 13.77
CA SER A 18 -12.78 4.96 14.24
C SER A 18 -13.82 4.52 15.27
N GLY A 19 -14.34 5.45 16.08
CA GLY A 19 -15.36 5.18 17.10
C GLY A 19 -16.77 5.64 16.71
N VAL A 20 -16.90 6.76 16.01
CA VAL A 20 -18.19 7.37 15.64
C VAL A 20 -18.12 7.86 14.20
N VAL A 21 -19.12 7.46 13.40
CA VAL A 21 -19.37 8.02 12.06
C VAL A 21 -20.31 9.21 12.20
N LYS A 22 -20.01 10.30 11.48
CA LYS A 22 -20.94 11.43 11.35
C LYS A 22 -21.31 11.63 9.90
N ALA A 23 -22.60 11.80 9.63
CA ALA A 23 -23.13 11.97 8.29
C ALA A 23 -24.20 13.06 8.25
N GLY A 24 -24.32 13.69 7.08
CA GLY A 24 -25.33 14.72 6.81
C GLY A 24 -25.13 15.35 5.44
N PHE A 25 -25.90 16.40 5.16
CA PHE A 25 -25.82 17.14 3.89
C PHE A 25 -24.94 18.38 4.05
N ALA A 26 -24.27 18.78 2.97
CA ALA A 26 -23.49 20.00 2.92
C ALA A 26 -24.37 21.24 3.15
N GLY A 27 -23.92 22.18 3.99
CA GLY A 27 -24.68 23.39 4.37
C GLY A 27 -25.47 23.26 5.67
N ASP A 28 -25.64 22.06 6.23
CA ASP A 28 -26.16 21.90 7.59
C ASP A 28 -25.08 22.31 8.62
N GLN A 29 -25.50 22.92 9.74
CA GLN A 29 -24.59 23.39 10.80
C GLN A 29 -24.03 22.28 11.70
N ILE A 30 -24.80 21.20 11.90
CA ILE A 30 -24.45 20.06 12.77
C ILE A 30 -24.75 18.78 11.97
N PRO A 31 -23.97 17.71 12.11
CA PRO A 31 -24.29 16.44 11.49
C PRO A 31 -25.67 15.95 11.95
N LYS A 32 -26.58 15.70 11.01
CA LYS A 32 -27.91 15.15 11.30
C LYS A 32 -27.82 13.79 12.00
N TYR A 33 -26.78 13.03 11.67
CA TYR A 33 -26.67 11.62 12.03
C TYR A 33 -25.30 11.33 12.62
N CYS A 34 -25.29 10.88 13.87
CA CYS A 34 -24.10 10.43 14.58
C CYS A 34 -24.40 9.08 15.21
N PHE A 35 -23.61 8.06 14.88
CA PHE A 35 -23.78 6.72 15.44
C PHE A 35 -22.42 6.02 15.55
N PRO A 36 -22.28 5.02 16.43
CA PRO A 36 -20.99 4.37 16.63
C PRO A 36 -20.58 3.51 15.43
N ASN A 37 -19.28 3.52 15.13
CA ASN A 37 -18.68 2.80 14.02
C ASN A 37 -18.36 1.35 14.39
N TYR A 38 -19.40 0.53 14.61
CA TYR A 38 -19.23 -0.90 14.81
C TYR A 38 -20.42 -1.69 14.26
N VAL A 39 -20.18 -2.98 14.04
CA VAL A 39 -21.19 -3.93 13.58
C VAL A 39 -21.45 -4.97 14.68
N GLY A 40 -22.72 -5.11 15.05
CA GLY A 40 -23.19 -6.11 16.01
C GLY A 40 -23.70 -7.36 15.31
N ARG A 41 -23.25 -8.54 15.75
CA ARG A 41 -23.76 -9.86 15.30
C ARG A 41 -24.31 -10.65 16.48
N PRO A 42 -25.46 -11.32 16.36
CA PRO A 42 -26.09 -12.04 17.47
C PRO A 42 -25.18 -13.13 18.05
N LYS A 43 -25.02 -13.15 19.38
CA LYS A 43 -24.21 -14.17 20.09
C LYS A 43 -24.90 -15.53 20.17
N HIS A 44 -26.21 -15.49 20.29
CA HIS A 44 -27.04 -16.67 20.57
C HIS A 44 -27.98 -16.95 19.40
N VAL A 45 -28.24 -18.23 19.17
CA VAL A 45 -29.16 -18.70 18.12
C VAL A 45 -30.59 -18.30 18.49
N ARG A 46 -31.32 -17.77 17.50
CA ARG A 46 -32.71 -17.35 17.67
C ARG A 46 -33.63 -18.56 17.65
N VAL A 47 -34.45 -18.72 18.69
CA VAL A 47 -35.41 -19.83 18.82
C VAL A 47 -36.87 -19.35 18.72
N MET A 48 -37.17 -18.10 19.05
CA MET A 48 -38.52 -17.53 18.97
C MET A 48 -38.80 -16.87 17.62
N ALA A 49 -39.98 -17.18 17.04
CA ALA A 49 -40.51 -16.45 15.89
C ALA A 49 -40.92 -15.03 16.32
N GLY A 50 -40.40 -13.99 15.64
CA GLY A 50 -40.60 -12.58 15.98
C GLY A 50 -39.46 -11.92 16.77
N ALA A 51 -38.33 -12.60 16.99
CA ALA A 51 -37.10 -11.97 17.46
C ALA A 51 -36.54 -10.98 16.41
N LEU A 52 -35.70 -10.03 16.84
CA LEU A 52 -35.01 -9.05 15.98
C LEU A 52 -34.55 -9.67 14.65
N GLU A 53 -35.13 -9.21 13.54
CA GLU A 53 -34.84 -9.73 12.21
C GLU A 53 -33.48 -9.23 11.69
N GLY A 54 -32.81 -10.08 10.88
CA GLY A 54 -31.52 -9.77 10.25
C GLY A 54 -30.29 -10.15 11.08
N ASP A 55 -29.18 -10.51 10.45
CA ASP A 55 -27.98 -11.03 11.16
C ASP A 55 -26.97 -9.95 11.55
N ILE A 56 -27.22 -8.71 11.11
CA ILE A 56 -26.30 -7.59 11.16
C ILE A 56 -27.04 -6.39 11.74
N PHE A 57 -26.48 -5.82 12.81
CA PHE A 57 -27.03 -4.65 13.48
C PHE A 57 -26.02 -3.52 13.46
N ILE A 58 -26.45 -2.33 13.05
CA ILE A 58 -25.61 -1.13 12.93
C ILE A 58 -26.37 0.04 13.59
N GLY A 59 -25.63 0.97 14.18
CA GLY A 59 -26.18 2.19 14.75
C GLY A 59 -27.04 1.94 16.01
N PRO A 60 -28.16 2.68 16.21
CA PRO A 60 -28.94 2.66 17.45
C PRO A 60 -29.50 1.29 17.80
N LYS A 61 -29.87 0.45 16.82
CA LYS A 61 -30.30 -0.94 17.08
C LYS A 61 -29.20 -1.78 17.72
N ALA A 62 -27.95 -1.55 17.31
CA ALA A 62 -26.81 -2.21 17.91
C ALA A 62 -26.52 -1.68 19.33
N GLU A 63 -26.82 -0.39 19.58
CA GLU A 63 -26.67 0.22 20.90
C GLU A 63 -27.71 -0.23 21.92
N GLU A 64 -28.96 -0.37 21.50
CA GLU A 64 -30.05 -0.81 22.37
C GLU A 64 -29.87 -2.29 22.77
N HIS A 65 -29.43 -3.12 21.84
CA HIS A 65 -29.31 -4.57 22.03
C HIS A 65 -27.87 -5.05 22.26
N ARG A 66 -27.00 -4.21 22.82
CA ARG A 66 -25.56 -4.51 23.05
C ARG A 66 -25.33 -5.86 23.76
N GLY A 67 -26.15 -6.20 24.76
CA GLY A 67 -25.99 -7.45 25.52
C GLY A 67 -26.07 -8.72 24.66
N LEU A 68 -26.99 -8.72 23.69
CA LEU A 68 -27.26 -9.85 22.79
C LEU A 68 -26.25 -9.95 21.64
N LEU A 69 -25.51 -8.87 21.37
CA LEU A 69 -24.65 -8.73 20.21
C LEU A 69 -23.17 -8.85 20.57
N SER A 70 -22.43 -9.51 19.70
CA SER A 70 -20.97 -9.43 19.63
C SER A 70 -20.60 -8.23 18.77
N VAL A 71 -19.94 -7.25 19.37
CA VAL A 71 -19.62 -5.97 18.73
C VAL A 71 -18.20 -6.04 18.17
N ARG A 72 -18.04 -5.68 16.89
CA ARG A 72 -16.73 -5.59 16.22
C ARG A 72 -16.56 -4.25 15.52
N TYR A 73 -15.36 -3.69 15.66
CA TYR A 73 -14.97 -2.43 15.04
C TYR A 73 -14.26 -2.69 13.71
N PRO A 74 -14.76 -2.16 12.58
CA PRO A 74 -14.12 -2.37 11.29
C PRO A 74 -12.89 -1.48 11.07
N MET A 75 -12.73 -0.44 11.89
CA MET A 75 -11.64 0.52 11.83
C MET A 75 -10.81 0.50 13.11
N GLU A 76 -9.50 0.41 12.94
CA GLU A 76 -8.49 0.47 13.99
C GLU A 76 -7.47 1.56 13.65
N HIS A 77 -7.18 2.45 14.60
CA HIS A 77 -6.23 3.55 14.43
C HIS A 77 -6.45 4.41 13.16
N GLY A 78 -7.71 4.72 12.84
CA GLY A 78 -8.06 5.49 11.63
C GLY A 78 -7.92 4.74 10.31
N ILE A 79 -7.57 3.44 10.34
CA ILE A 79 -7.36 2.60 9.16
C ILE A 79 -8.45 1.52 9.12
N VAL A 80 -9.08 1.36 7.95
CA VAL A 80 -10.06 0.29 7.71
C VAL A 80 -9.33 -1.06 7.63
N LYS A 81 -9.76 -2.02 8.46
CA LYS A 81 -9.28 -3.41 8.43
C LYS A 81 -10.30 -4.31 7.75
N ASP A 82 -11.57 -4.22 8.15
CA ASP A 82 -12.66 -5.04 7.61
C ASP A 82 -13.51 -4.23 6.62
N TRP A 83 -13.20 -4.36 5.33
CA TRP A 83 -13.89 -3.64 4.25
C TRP A 83 -15.36 -4.04 4.10
N ASN A 84 -15.69 -5.33 4.31
CA ASN A 84 -17.07 -5.82 4.21
C ASN A 84 -17.99 -5.17 5.25
N ASP A 85 -17.47 -4.89 6.46
CA ASP A 85 -18.24 -4.27 7.52
C ASP A 85 -18.29 -2.75 7.34
N MET A 86 -17.24 -2.11 6.81
CA MET A 86 -17.29 -0.70 6.41
C MET A 86 -18.30 -0.44 5.29
N GLU A 87 -18.37 -1.31 4.29
CA GLU A 87 -19.33 -1.18 3.19
C GLU A 87 -20.77 -1.25 3.72
N ARG A 88 -21.05 -2.16 4.65
CA ARG A 88 -22.37 -2.22 5.31
C ARG A 88 -22.68 -0.98 6.13
N ILE A 89 -21.69 -0.38 6.77
CA ILE A 89 -21.87 0.87 7.50
C ILE A 89 -22.20 2.02 6.54
N TRP A 90 -21.51 2.11 5.40
CA TRP A 90 -21.86 3.10 4.36
C TRP A 90 -23.25 2.84 3.75
N GLN A 91 -23.60 1.58 3.52
CA GLN A 91 -24.95 1.21 3.08
C GLN A 91 -26.01 1.59 4.13
N TYR A 92 -25.70 1.45 5.41
CA TYR A 92 -26.55 1.91 6.51
C TYR A 92 -26.72 3.43 6.52
N VAL A 93 -25.66 4.19 6.23
CA VAL A 93 -25.72 5.66 6.11
C VAL A 93 -26.69 6.11 5.03
N TYR A 94 -26.72 5.45 3.87
CA TYR A 94 -27.67 5.74 2.79
C TYR A 94 -29.05 5.09 2.97
N SER A 95 -29.20 4.18 3.92
CA SER A 95 -30.46 3.47 4.14
C SER A 95 -31.60 4.42 4.54
N LYS A 96 -32.84 3.93 4.39
CA LYS A 96 -34.07 4.62 4.79
C LYS A 96 -34.11 4.95 6.29
N GLU A 97 -33.34 4.24 7.11
CA GLU A 97 -33.26 4.50 8.54
C GLU A 97 -32.47 5.78 8.86
N GLN A 98 -31.58 6.22 7.96
CA GLN A 98 -30.68 7.35 8.18
C GLN A 98 -30.93 8.48 7.18
N LEU A 99 -30.15 8.61 6.09
CA LEU A 99 -30.24 9.75 5.16
C LEU A 99 -31.45 9.72 4.22
N GLN A 100 -32.08 8.56 4.01
CA GLN A 100 -33.23 8.41 3.10
C GLN A 100 -32.97 8.86 1.65
N THR A 101 -31.73 8.70 1.18
CA THR A 101 -31.31 9.13 -0.16
C THR A 101 -30.56 8.03 -0.89
N PHE A 102 -30.58 8.10 -2.22
CA PHE A 102 -29.80 7.20 -3.07
C PHE A 102 -28.37 7.72 -3.24
N SER A 103 -27.39 6.84 -3.13
CA SER A 103 -25.97 7.22 -3.31
C SER A 103 -25.64 7.68 -4.73
N GLU A 104 -26.40 7.23 -5.73
CA GLU A 104 -26.18 7.52 -7.15
C GLU A 104 -26.47 8.98 -7.53
N GLU A 105 -27.27 9.67 -6.71
CA GLU A 105 -27.75 11.02 -7.02
C GLU A 105 -26.85 12.11 -6.43
N HIS A 106 -26.08 11.83 -5.38
CA HIS A 106 -25.39 12.84 -4.59
C HIS A 106 -23.86 12.71 -4.66
N PRO A 107 -23.12 13.80 -4.90
CA PRO A 107 -21.67 13.83 -4.70
C PRO A 107 -21.31 13.55 -3.24
N VAL A 108 -20.15 12.95 -2.99
CA VAL A 108 -19.73 12.57 -1.64
C VAL A 108 -18.42 13.25 -1.25
N LEU A 109 -18.40 13.88 -0.08
CA LEU A 109 -17.18 14.25 0.62
C LEU A 109 -16.90 13.21 1.70
N LEU A 110 -15.76 12.54 1.58
CA LEU A 110 -15.28 11.55 2.52
C LEU A 110 -14.09 12.10 3.30
N THR A 111 -14.02 11.81 4.61
CA THR A 111 -12.84 12.14 5.41
C THR A 111 -11.92 10.92 5.58
N GLU A 112 -10.63 11.19 5.69
CA GLU A 112 -9.61 10.21 6.06
C GLU A 112 -8.64 10.76 7.12
N ALA A 113 -8.02 9.85 7.86
CA ALA A 113 -6.95 10.18 8.77
C ALA A 113 -5.67 10.59 8.00
N PRO A 114 -4.82 11.47 8.57
CA PRO A 114 -3.53 11.80 7.97
C PRO A 114 -2.63 10.56 7.81
N LEU A 115 -1.79 10.59 6.77
CA LEU A 115 -0.84 9.52 6.45
C LEU A 115 -1.50 8.14 6.24
N ASN A 116 -2.73 8.12 5.70
CA ASN A 116 -3.40 6.90 5.30
C ASN A 116 -2.71 6.30 4.04
N PRO A 117 -2.49 4.98 3.95
CA PRO A 117 -1.94 4.35 2.75
C PRO A 117 -2.78 4.62 1.50
N SER A 118 -2.14 4.86 0.36
CA SER A 118 -2.83 5.14 -0.91
C SER A 118 -3.75 3.99 -1.33
N LYS A 119 -3.35 2.74 -1.09
CA LYS A 119 -4.17 1.55 -1.35
C LYS A 119 -5.54 1.60 -0.66
N ASN A 120 -5.61 2.10 0.57
CA ASN A 120 -6.89 2.22 1.28
C ASN A 120 -7.74 3.34 0.69
N ARG A 121 -7.11 4.43 0.27
CA ARG A 121 -7.81 5.54 -0.40
C ARG A 121 -8.39 5.08 -1.75
N GLU A 122 -7.62 4.33 -2.52
CA GLU A 122 -8.04 3.71 -3.78
C GLU A 122 -9.18 2.73 -3.56
N ARG A 123 -9.07 1.83 -2.56
CA ARG A 123 -10.13 0.88 -2.23
C ARG A 123 -11.42 1.56 -1.77
N ALA A 124 -11.33 2.62 -0.98
CA ALA A 124 -12.50 3.41 -0.61
C ALA A 124 -13.15 4.04 -1.85
N ALA A 125 -12.35 4.62 -2.75
CA ALA A 125 -12.86 5.19 -3.99
C ALA A 125 -13.52 4.14 -4.89
N GLU A 126 -12.91 2.95 -5.01
CA GLU A 126 -13.47 1.81 -5.76
C GLU A 126 -14.85 1.42 -5.21
N VAL A 127 -14.99 1.28 -3.88
CA VAL A 127 -16.29 0.97 -3.25
C VAL A 127 -17.32 2.06 -3.57
N PHE A 128 -16.98 3.34 -3.41
CA PHE A 128 -17.93 4.42 -3.70
C PHE A 128 -18.32 4.50 -5.20
N PHE A 129 -17.39 4.30 -6.13
CA PHE A 129 -17.68 4.40 -7.57
C PHE A 129 -18.30 3.12 -8.17
N GLU A 130 -17.86 1.94 -7.75
CA GLU A 130 -18.29 0.66 -8.31
C GLU A 130 -19.50 0.06 -7.58
N THR A 131 -19.55 0.11 -6.24
CA THR A 131 -20.68 -0.49 -5.49
C THR A 131 -21.80 0.51 -5.19
N PHE A 132 -21.46 1.73 -4.76
CA PHE A 132 -22.45 2.78 -4.49
C PHE A 132 -22.80 3.66 -5.70
N ASN A 133 -22.07 3.51 -6.81
CA ASN A 133 -22.31 4.25 -8.05
C ASN A 133 -22.34 5.79 -7.90
N VAL A 134 -21.55 6.36 -6.98
CA VAL A 134 -21.58 7.82 -6.75
C VAL A 134 -21.16 8.62 -7.99
N PRO A 135 -21.77 9.79 -8.24
CA PRO A 135 -21.46 10.61 -9.42
C PRO A 135 -20.08 11.28 -9.32
N ALA A 136 -19.71 11.71 -8.11
CA ALA A 136 -18.42 12.31 -7.82
C ALA A 136 -18.00 12.08 -6.35
N LEU A 137 -16.69 11.99 -6.13
CA LEU A 137 -16.09 11.73 -4.82
C LEU A 137 -14.96 12.73 -4.55
N PHE A 138 -14.89 13.26 -3.34
CA PHE A 138 -13.76 14.02 -2.84
C PHE A 138 -13.31 13.48 -1.48
N ILE A 139 -12.02 13.16 -1.34
CA ILE A 139 -11.45 12.66 -0.10
C ILE A 139 -10.58 13.75 0.51
N SER A 140 -10.77 14.03 1.80
CA SER A 140 -10.09 15.13 2.50
C SER A 140 -9.57 14.72 3.87
N MET A 141 -8.52 15.41 4.31
CA MET A 141 -7.91 15.17 5.62
C MET A 141 -8.74 15.81 6.74
N GLN A 142 -9.02 15.04 7.80
CA GLN A 142 -9.79 15.49 8.98
C GLN A 142 -9.27 16.80 9.58
N ALA A 143 -7.96 16.91 9.78
CA ALA A 143 -7.34 18.10 10.37
C ALA A 143 -7.59 19.38 9.56
N VAL A 144 -7.49 19.32 8.22
CA VAL A 144 -7.71 20.49 7.35
C VAL A 144 -9.14 21.01 7.48
N LEU A 145 -10.12 20.09 7.48
CA LEU A 145 -11.52 20.46 7.67
C LEU A 145 -11.76 21.09 9.04
N SER A 146 -11.19 20.53 10.11
CA SER A 146 -11.36 21.08 11.45
C SER A 146 -10.83 22.52 11.59
N LEU A 147 -9.77 22.87 10.85
CA LEU A 147 -9.25 24.23 10.82
C LEU A 147 -10.20 25.18 10.08
N TYR A 148 -10.73 24.74 8.93
CA TYR A 148 -11.72 25.50 8.16
C TYR A 148 -13.00 25.76 8.94
N ALA A 149 -13.46 24.81 9.77
CA ALA A 149 -14.59 25.02 10.66
C ALA A 149 -14.40 26.20 11.63
N THR A 150 -13.15 26.52 12.01
CA THR A 150 -12.82 27.67 12.87
C THR A 150 -12.62 28.99 12.11
N GLY A 151 -12.71 28.97 10.77
CA GLY A 151 -12.46 30.14 9.93
C GLY A 151 -10.99 30.57 9.85
N ARG A 152 -10.05 29.65 10.14
CA ARG A 152 -8.60 29.90 10.07
C ARG A 152 -8.00 29.22 8.85
N THR A 153 -6.93 29.81 8.32
CA THR A 153 -6.13 29.25 7.22
C THR A 153 -4.75 28.78 7.69
N THR A 154 -4.26 29.32 8.82
CA THR A 154 -2.96 28.98 9.40
C THR A 154 -3.13 28.51 10.85
N GLY A 155 -2.41 27.46 11.23
CA GLY A 155 -2.42 26.93 12.59
C GLY A 155 -2.03 25.46 12.66
N VAL A 156 -1.95 24.94 13.87
CA VAL A 156 -1.78 23.50 14.12
C VAL A 156 -3.06 22.94 14.67
N VAL A 157 -3.54 21.89 14.03
CA VAL A 157 -4.66 21.10 14.56
C VAL A 157 -4.09 19.93 15.33
N LEU A 158 -4.48 19.83 16.60
CA LEU A 158 -4.33 18.62 17.38
C LEU A 158 -5.68 17.91 17.41
N ASP A 159 -5.80 16.83 16.67
CA ASP A 159 -7.00 16.00 16.61
C ASP A 159 -6.77 14.71 17.38
N ALA A 160 -7.52 14.52 18.47
CA ALA A 160 -7.47 13.31 19.30
C ALA A 160 -8.82 12.58 19.24
N GLY A 161 -8.88 11.56 18.39
CA GLY A 161 -10.07 10.77 18.13
C GLY A 161 -10.24 9.59 19.09
N ASP A 162 -10.92 8.54 18.63
CA ASP A 162 -11.05 7.28 19.36
C ASP A 162 -9.88 6.34 19.09
N GLY A 163 -9.37 6.26 17.85
CA GLY A 163 -8.30 5.32 17.48
C GLY A 163 -6.93 5.95 17.24
N VAL A 164 -6.86 7.23 16.89
CA VAL A 164 -5.62 7.91 16.50
C VAL A 164 -5.58 9.32 17.04
N THR A 165 -4.37 9.79 17.36
CA THR A 165 -4.10 11.20 17.64
C THR A 165 -3.08 11.72 16.64
N HIS A 166 -3.33 12.90 16.07
CA HIS A 166 -2.42 13.53 15.13
C HIS A 166 -2.29 15.03 15.35
N ALA A 167 -1.09 15.54 15.15
CA ALA A 167 -0.80 16.97 15.09
C ALA A 167 -0.41 17.34 13.66
N VAL A 168 -1.23 18.18 13.02
CA VAL A 168 -1.06 18.57 11.62
C VAL A 168 -0.89 20.09 11.57
N PRO A 169 0.32 20.58 11.25
CA PRO A 169 0.54 21.99 10.96
C PRO A 169 0.04 22.34 9.56
N ILE A 170 -0.71 23.43 9.47
CA ILE A 170 -1.36 23.92 8.27
C ILE A 170 -0.96 25.39 8.08
N TYR A 171 -0.53 25.73 6.87
CA TYR A 171 -0.16 27.08 6.49
C TYR A 171 -0.88 27.48 5.21
N GLU A 172 -1.58 28.62 5.24
CA GLU A 172 -2.36 29.16 4.13
C GLU A 172 -3.30 28.16 3.46
N GLY A 173 -3.90 27.27 4.26
CA GLY A 173 -4.82 26.23 3.80
C GLY A 173 -4.16 24.94 3.33
N PHE A 174 -2.83 24.85 3.31
CA PHE A 174 -2.08 23.65 2.93
C PHE A 174 -1.47 22.97 4.17
N ALA A 175 -1.72 21.67 4.32
CA ALA A 175 -1.06 20.87 5.34
C ALA A 175 0.41 20.64 4.98
N ILE A 176 1.32 20.78 5.94
CA ILE A 176 2.76 20.57 5.75
C ILE A 176 3.08 19.09 6.01
N PRO A 177 3.25 18.23 4.99
CA PRO A 177 3.19 16.78 5.18
C PRO A 177 4.34 16.21 6.00
N HIS A 178 5.55 16.78 5.84
CA HIS A 178 6.75 16.32 6.54
C HIS A 178 6.76 16.65 8.04
N SER A 179 5.90 17.59 8.47
CA SER A 179 5.76 18.01 9.86
C SER A 179 4.55 17.37 10.55
N ILE A 180 3.80 16.50 9.86
CA ILE A 180 2.69 15.75 10.46
C ILE A 180 3.24 14.73 11.45
N MET A 181 2.74 14.78 12.68
CA MET A 181 2.99 13.76 13.68
C MET A 181 1.71 12.95 13.91
N ARG A 182 1.86 11.63 14.00
CA ARG A 182 0.77 10.68 14.24
C ARG A 182 1.20 9.70 15.32
N VAL A 183 0.31 9.46 16.27
CA VAL A 183 0.47 8.44 17.31
C VAL A 183 -0.83 7.63 17.39
N ASP A 184 -0.69 6.32 17.53
CA ASP A 184 -1.80 5.37 17.57
C ASP A 184 -2.33 5.16 19.01
N ILE A 185 -2.27 6.23 19.82
CA ILE A 185 -2.81 6.30 21.18
C ILE A 185 -3.93 7.32 21.21
N ALA A 186 -5.12 6.88 21.60
CA ALA A 186 -6.31 7.71 21.58
C ALA A 186 -7.37 7.26 22.60
N GLY A 187 -8.63 7.64 22.36
CA GLY A 187 -9.73 7.41 23.29
C GLY A 187 -10.03 5.93 23.60
N ARG A 188 -9.79 5.02 22.66
CA ARG A 188 -10.02 3.58 22.81
C ARG A 188 -8.98 2.96 23.73
N ASP A 189 -7.73 3.41 23.65
CA ASP A 189 -6.64 2.94 24.51
C ASP A 189 -6.85 3.44 25.93
N VAL A 190 -7.31 4.69 26.11
CA VAL A 190 -7.75 5.21 27.41
C VAL A 190 -8.89 4.38 27.98
N SER A 191 -9.88 4.00 27.17
CA SER A 191 -10.98 3.11 27.61
C SER A 191 -10.48 1.71 27.98
N ARG A 192 -9.51 1.14 27.24
CA ARG A 192 -8.88 -0.15 27.55
C ARG A 192 -8.06 -0.11 28.83
N TYR A 193 -7.35 0.99 29.05
CA TYR A 193 -6.58 1.21 30.28
C TYR A 193 -7.49 1.45 31.48
N LEU A 194 -8.58 2.21 31.33
CA LEU A 194 -9.59 2.36 32.38
C LEU A 194 -10.20 1.01 32.79
N ARG A 195 -10.51 0.13 31.82
CA ARG A 195 -10.97 -1.24 32.10
C ARG A 195 -9.97 -2.01 32.95
N LEU A 196 -8.68 -1.90 32.64
CA LEU A 196 -7.62 -2.55 33.42
C LEU A 196 -7.52 -1.99 34.84
N LEU A 197 -7.70 -0.68 35.03
CA LEU A 197 -7.70 -0.05 36.36
C LEU A 197 -8.92 -0.46 37.19
N LEU A 198 -10.12 -0.47 36.59
CA LEU A 198 -11.34 -0.93 37.27
C LEU A 198 -11.23 -2.40 37.70
N ARG A 199 -10.56 -3.24 36.89
CA ARG A 199 -10.26 -4.62 37.26
C ARG A 199 -9.37 -4.72 38.51
N LYS A 200 -8.41 -3.81 38.68
CA LYS A 200 -7.58 -3.74 39.89
C LYS A 200 -8.37 -3.30 41.13
N GLU A 201 -9.41 -2.49 40.93
CA GLU A 201 -10.34 -2.08 42.00
C GLU A 201 -11.38 -3.17 42.34
N GLY A 202 -11.45 -4.25 41.56
CA GLY A 202 -12.32 -5.41 41.80
C GLY A 202 -13.48 -5.56 40.83
N TYR A 203 -13.64 -4.65 39.87
CA TYR A 203 -14.72 -4.67 38.88
C TYR A 203 -14.21 -5.23 37.54
N ASP A 204 -14.58 -6.46 37.19
CA ASP A 204 -14.13 -7.10 35.96
C ASP A 204 -15.16 -6.94 34.82
N PHE A 205 -14.73 -6.27 33.74
CA PHE A 205 -15.49 -6.11 32.51
C PHE A 205 -14.75 -6.86 31.40
N HIS A 206 -15.35 -7.93 30.87
CA HIS A 206 -14.70 -8.83 29.91
C HIS A 206 -15.38 -8.80 28.54
N THR A 207 -16.70 -8.53 28.48
CA THR A 207 -17.44 -8.60 27.21
C THR A 207 -17.28 -7.33 26.35
N SER A 208 -17.52 -7.46 25.04
CA SER A 208 -17.52 -6.31 24.12
C SER A 208 -18.61 -5.29 24.45
N ALA A 209 -19.74 -5.74 25.02
CA ALA A 209 -20.84 -4.87 25.42
C ALA A 209 -20.49 -4.07 26.68
N GLU A 210 -19.84 -4.71 27.65
CA GLU A 210 -19.33 -4.05 28.85
C GLU A 210 -18.23 -3.03 28.52
N PHE A 211 -17.44 -3.27 27.47
CA PHE A 211 -16.44 -2.30 27.01
C PHE A 211 -17.07 -0.93 26.64
N GLU A 212 -18.28 -0.91 26.07
CA GLU A 212 -19.01 0.33 25.80
C GLU A 212 -19.47 1.04 27.08
N VAL A 213 -19.77 0.28 28.14
CA VAL A 213 -20.07 0.85 29.46
C VAL A 213 -18.83 1.55 30.00
N VAL A 214 -17.64 0.93 29.88
CA VAL A 214 -16.36 1.55 30.27
C VAL A 214 -16.09 2.83 29.47
N ARG A 215 -16.40 2.86 28.17
CA ARG A 215 -16.31 4.09 27.35
C ARG A 215 -17.25 5.19 27.88
N THR A 216 -18.48 4.84 28.25
CA THR A 216 -19.45 5.80 28.80
C THR A 216 -18.99 6.33 30.17
N ILE A 217 -18.39 5.47 31.00
CA ILE A 217 -17.77 5.86 32.27
C ILE A 217 -16.63 6.86 32.04
N LYS A 218 -15.75 6.59 31.05
CA LYS A 218 -14.67 7.52 30.67
C LYS A 218 -15.22 8.91 30.36
N GLU A 219 -16.24 8.99 29.50
CA GLU A 219 -16.79 10.27 29.04
C GLU A 219 -17.47 11.08 30.15
N ARG A 220 -18.11 10.41 31.13
CA ARG A 220 -18.87 11.09 32.20
C ARG A 220 -18.04 11.39 33.44
N ALA A 221 -17.17 10.46 33.86
CA ALA A 221 -16.56 10.48 35.19
C ALA A 221 -15.08 10.87 35.22
N CYS A 222 -14.37 10.78 34.09
CA CYS A 222 -12.93 11.06 34.02
C CYS A 222 -12.61 12.55 33.82
N TYR A 223 -11.45 12.96 34.33
CA TYR A 223 -10.89 14.30 34.14
C TYR A 223 -9.37 14.23 34.10
N LEU A 224 -8.73 15.26 33.54
CA LEU A 224 -7.27 15.41 33.53
C LEU A 224 -6.84 16.33 34.66
N SER A 225 -5.91 15.84 35.47
CA SER A 225 -5.25 16.64 36.49
C SER A 225 -4.16 17.53 35.86
N LEU A 226 -3.97 18.72 36.42
CA LEU A 226 -2.84 19.59 36.07
C LEU A 226 -1.51 19.02 36.58
N ASN A 227 -1.51 18.42 37.78
CA ASN A 227 -0.33 17.87 38.44
C ASN A 227 -0.65 16.48 39.02
N PRO A 228 -0.39 15.39 38.28
CA PRO A 228 -0.83 14.05 38.67
C PRO A 228 -0.20 13.58 39.98
N GLN A 229 1.03 14.00 40.27
CA GLN A 229 1.74 13.66 41.52
C GLN A 229 1.05 14.24 42.76
N LYS A 230 0.44 15.44 42.65
CA LYS A 230 -0.26 16.06 43.78
C LYS A 230 -1.59 15.37 44.04
N ASP A 231 -2.33 15.11 42.97
CA ASP A 231 -3.64 14.44 43.06
C ASP A 231 -3.53 12.98 43.52
N GLU A 232 -2.37 12.35 43.33
CA GLU A 232 -2.08 11.02 43.86
C GLU A 232 -1.81 11.01 45.37
N THR A 233 -1.24 12.09 45.92
CA THR A 233 -1.01 12.23 47.37
C THR A 233 -2.26 12.63 48.15
N LEU A 234 -3.25 13.23 47.47
CA LEU A 234 -4.53 13.58 48.06
C LEU A 234 -5.45 12.36 48.01
N GLU A 235 -6.09 12.04 49.14
CA GLU A 235 -7.09 10.97 49.18
C GLU A 235 -8.29 11.39 48.30
N THR A 236 -8.41 10.74 47.14
CA THR A 236 -9.37 11.15 46.11
C THR A 236 -10.80 10.85 46.54
N GLU A 237 -11.71 11.81 46.33
CA GLU A 237 -13.15 11.59 46.52
C GLU A 237 -13.65 10.54 45.51
N LYS A 238 -14.16 9.42 46.03
CA LYS A 238 -14.78 8.36 45.24
C LYS A 238 -16.08 8.90 44.65
N ALA A 239 -16.19 8.95 43.33
CA ALA A 239 -17.45 9.29 42.69
C ALA A 239 -18.24 8.02 42.39
N GLN A 240 -19.53 8.06 42.72
CA GLN A 240 -20.47 7.00 42.39
C GLN A 240 -20.97 7.15 40.94
N TYR A 241 -20.98 6.03 40.23
CA TYR A 241 -21.54 5.90 38.88
C TYR A 241 -22.58 4.78 38.85
N THR A 242 -23.77 5.03 38.31
CA THR A 242 -24.81 4.02 38.17
C THR A 242 -24.66 3.24 36.86
N LEU A 243 -24.51 1.92 36.96
CA LEU A 243 -24.43 1.00 35.83
C LEU A 243 -25.84 0.77 35.21
N PRO A 244 -25.91 0.27 33.96
CA PRO A 244 -27.20 0.02 33.30
C PRO A 244 -28.11 -1.00 34.01
N ASP A 245 -27.55 -1.84 34.87
CA ASP A 245 -28.29 -2.80 35.71
C ASP A 245 -28.84 -2.17 37.01
N GLY A 246 -28.55 -0.89 37.26
CA GLY A 246 -28.95 -0.15 38.46
C GLY A 246 -27.95 -0.25 39.62
N SER A 247 -26.88 -1.04 39.49
CA SER A 247 -25.84 -1.13 40.52
C SER A 247 -24.95 0.12 40.54
N THR A 248 -24.39 0.45 41.71
CA THR A 248 -23.50 1.62 41.88
C THR A 248 -22.04 1.19 41.91
N LEU A 249 -21.23 1.86 41.09
CA LEU A 249 -19.79 1.70 40.95
C LEU A 249 -19.07 2.89 41.59
N ASP A 250 -18.19 2.63 42.56
CA ASP A 250 -17.33 3.65 43.15
C ASP A 250 -16.04 3.79 42.32
N ILE A 251 -15.87 4.91 41.64
CA ILE A 251 -14.67 5.21 40.85
C ILE A 251 -13.75 6.11 41.67
N GLY A 252 -12.63 5.54 42.11
CA GLY A 252 -11.60 6.26 42.86
C GLY A 252 -10.56 6.90 41.92
N PRO A 253 -9.25 6.63 42.11
CA PRO A 253 -8.17 7.29 41.38
C PRO A 253 -8.11 6.93 39.89
N ALA A 254 -8.80 5.87 39.46
CA ALA A 254 -8.87 5.47 38.05
C ALA A 254 -9.33 6.60 37.11
N ARG A 255 -10.14 7.54 37.63
CA ARG A 255 -10.74 8.65 36.87
C ARG A 255 -9.75 9.66 36.28
N PHE A 256 -8.63 9.91 36.97
CA PHE A 256 -7.59 10.82 36.49
C PHE A 256 -6.35 10.08 36.00
N ARG A 257 -6.12 8.85 36.51
CA ARG A 257 -5.05 7.97 36.01
C ARG A 257 -5.32 7.50 34.57
N ALA A 258 -6.58 7.19 34.22
CA ALA A 258 -6.87 6.68 32.89
C ALA A 258 -6.55 7.70 31.77
N PRO A 259 -7.02 8.96 31.84
CA PRO A 259 -6.65 10.00 30.86
C PRO A 259 -5.16 10.35 30.81
N GLU A 260 -4.41 10.14 31.89
CA GLU A 260 -2.97 10.45 31.92
C GLU A 260 -2.19 9.64 30.86
N LEU A 261 -2.75 8.51 30.39
CA LEU A 261 -2.22 7.73 29.27
C LEU A 261 -1.94 8.59 28.03
N LEU A 262 -2.75 9.61 27.76
CA LEU A 262 -2.57 10.51 26.61
C LEU A 262 -1.30 11.37 26.73
N PHE A 263 -0.83 11.63 27.95
CA PHE A 263 0.38 12.41 28.21
C PHE A 263 1.59 11.51 28.54
N ARG A 264 1.34 10.33 29.11
CA ARG A 264 2.35 9.34 29.48
C ARG A 264 1.96 7.96 28.94
N PRO A 265 2.29 7.67 27.68
CA PRO A 265 2.01 6.37 27.07
C PRO A 265 2.79 5.21 27.70
N ASP A 266 3.88 5.51 28.42
CA ASP A 266 4.67 4.55 29.19
C ASP A 266 3.84 3.69 30.16
N LEU A 267 2.69 4.21 30.63
CA LEU A 267 1.80 3.52 31.57
C LEU A 267 1.22 2.20 31.04
N VAL A 268 1.14 2.05 29.71
CA VAL A 268 0.69 0.82 29.03
C VAL A 268 1.89 0.03 28.46
N GLY A 269 3.11 0.53 28.64
CA GLY A 269 4.32 -0.05 28.06
C GLY A 269 4.51 0.29 26.59
N ASP A 270 3.93 1.41 26.13
CA ASP A 270 4.14 1.95 24.79
C ASP A 270 5.16 3.10 24.87
N GLU A 271 6.24 3.02 24.09
CA GLU A 271 7.34 4.00 24.04
C GLU A 271 7.06 5.18 23.09
N SER A 272 5.81 5.31 22.62
CA SER A 272 5.37 6.43 21.79
C SER A 272 5.48 7.78 22.53
N GLU A 273 5.38 8.90 21.82
CA GLU A 273 5.38 10.22 22.44
C GLU A 273 4.01 10.60 23.02
N GLY A 274 4.03 11.43 24.08
CA GLY A 274 2.81 12.01 24.64
C GLY A 274 2.20 13.07 23.71
N ILE A 275 0.87 13.31 23.80
CA ILE A 275 0.17 14.29 22.94
C ILE A 275 0.82 15.69 22.93
N HIS A 276 1.33 16.13 24.08
CA HIS A 276 1.99 17.42 24.23
C HIS A 276 3.33 17.50 23.48
N GLU A 277 4.08 16.39 23.44
CA GLU A 277 5.32 16.24 22.69
C GLU A 277 5.04 16.11 21.20
N VAL A 278 4.04 15.31 20.81
CA VAL A 278 3.55 15.20 19.42
C VAL A 278 3.25 16.57 18.83
N LEU A 279 2.54 17.41 19.59
CA LEU A 279 2.22 18.78 19.18
C LEU A 279 3.48 19.66 19.07
N ALA A 280 4.38 19.59 20.06
CA ALA A 280 5.62 20.37 20.06
C ALA A 280 6.56 19.96 18.92
N PHE A 281 6.70 18.66 18.66
CA PHE A 281 7.53 18.10 17.60
C PHE A 281 6.96 18.40 16.21
N ALA A 282 5.64 18.38 16.04
CA ALA A 282 5.01 18.82 14.79
C ALA A 282 5.38 20.29 14.47
N ILE A 283 5.37 21.16 15.48
CA ILE A 283 5.76 22.56 15.32
C ILE A 283 7.29 22.68 15.10
N GLN A 284 8.10 21.94 15.84
CA GLN A 284 9.57 21.96 15.68
C GLN A 284 10.04 21.39 14.34
N LYS A 285 9.29 20.45 13.73
CA LYS A 285 9.57 19.96 12.38
C LYS A 285 9.21 20.95 11.27
N SER A 286 8.44 21.99 11.59
CA SER A 286 8.13 23.05 10.63
C SER A 286 9.24 24.11 10.58
N ASP A 287 9.24 24.90 9.50
CA ASP A 287 10.20 25.99 9.28
C ASP A 287 10.20 27.01 10.42
N MET A 288 11.38 27.53 10.76
CA MET A 288 11.61 28.42 11.90
C MET A 288 10.66 29.63 11.92
N ASP A 289 10.40 30.22 10.75
CA ASP A 289 9.56 31.41 10.60
C ASP A 289 8.09 31.14 10.93
N LEU A 290 7.63 29.92 10.66
CA LEU A 290 6.23 29.52 10.88
C LEU A 290 5.95 29.21 12.35
N ARG A 291 6.94 28.73 13.12
CA ARG A 291 6.74 28.21 14.48
C ARG A 291 6.01 29.18 15.40
N ARG A 292 6.36 30.47 15.34
CA ARG A 292 5.70 31.51 16.17
C ARG A 292 4.21 31.62 15.87
N THR A 293 3.84 31.57 14.58
CA THR A 293 2.44 31.62 14.16
C THR A 293 1.70 30.34 14.57
N LEU A 294 2.34 29.19 14.42
CA LEU A 294 1.78 27.89 14.77
C LEU A 294 1.51 27.75 16.29
N PHE A 295 2.44 28.16 17.15
CA PHE A 295 2.22 28.19 18.60
C PHE A 295 1.09 29.13 19.04
N SER A 296 0.87 30.22 18.28
CA SER A 296 -0.22 31.17 18.55
C SER A 296 -1.59 30.69 18.08
N ASN A 297 -1.63 29.66 17.22
CA ASN A 297 -2.84 29.17 16.58
C ASN A 297 -2.94 27.64 16.71
N ILE A 298 -3.02 27.13 17.94
CA ILE A 298 -3.31 25.72 18.18
C ILE A 298 -4.83 25.54 18.25
N VAL A 299 -5.37 24.58 17.50
CA VAL A 299 -6.80 24.24 17.47
C VAL A 299 -6.97 22.80 17.94
N LEU A 300 -7.89 22.59 18.88
CA LEU A 300 -8.24 21.25 19.37
C LEU A 300 -9.45 20.69 18.61
N SER A 301 -9.33 19.44 18.17
CA SER A 301 -10.38 18.66 17.53
C SER A 301 -10.46 17.26 18.15
N GLY A 302 -11.63 16.62 18.02
CA GLY A 302 -11.80 15.20 18.36
C GLY A 302 -12.32 14.96 19.78
N GLY A 303 -12.99 13.82 19.94
CA GLY A 303 -13.75 13.49 21.16
C GLY A 303 -12.89 13.34 22.41
N SER A 304 -11.64 12.89 22.30
CA SER A 304 -10.76 12.70 23.47
C SER A 304 -10.31 14.04 24.08
N THR A 305 -10.35 15.13 23.31
CA THR A 305 -10.06 16.48 23.83
C THR A 305 -11.20 17.07 24.67
N LEU A 306 -12.36 16.40 24.77
CA LEU A 306 -13.50 16.83 25.59
C LEU A 306 -13.32 16.58 27.09
N LEU A 307 -12.28 15.82 27.47
CA LEU A 307 -11.97 15.57 28.88
C LEU A 307 -11.77 16.88 29.64
N LYS A 308 -12.37 16.96 30.83
CA LYS A 308 -12.28 18.14 31.71
C LYS A 308 -10.82 18.40 32.07
N GLY A 309 -10.35 19.64 31.93
CA GLY A 309 -8.95 20.02 32.23
C GLY A 309 -7.93 19.73 31.11
N PHE A 310 -8.35 19.17 29.96
CA PHE A 310 -7.43 18.84 28.86
C PHE A 310 -6.66 20.06 28.34
N GLY A 311 -7.35 21.17 28.09
CA GLY A 311 -6.74 22.40 27.55
C GLY A 311 -5.72 23.03 28.50
N ASP A 312 -6.02 23.08 29.79
CA ASP A 312 -5.13 23.66 30.81
C ASP A 312 -3.88 22.81 31.02
N ARG A 313 -4.05 21.47 31.07
CA ARG A 313 -2.90 20.55 31.16
C ARG A 313 -2.02 20.66 29.93
N LEU A 314 -2.59 20.63 28.73
CA LEU A 314 -1.84 20.77 27.48
C LEU A 314 -1.10 22.12 27.43
N LEU A 315 -1.74 23.22 27.83
CA LEU A 315 -1.09 24.53 27.90
C LEU A 315 0.12 24.52 28.85
N SER A 316 0.00 23.87 30.01
CA SER A 316 1.09 23.78 30.97
C SER A 316 2.29 22.99 30.44
N GLU A 317 2.06 21.88 29.72
CA GLU A 317 3.13 21.05 29.18
C GLU A 317 3.79 21.70 27.96
N VAL A 318 3.00 22.26 27.05
CA VAL A 318 3.54 22.99 25.89
C VAL A 318 4.37 24.20 26.34
N LYS A 319 3.97 24.89 27.41
CA LYS A 319 4.77 25.97 28.01
C LYS A 319 6.14 25.52 28.53
N LYS A 320 6.28 24.26 28.97
CA LYS A 320 7.58 23.72 29.40
C LYS A 320 8.48 23.38 28.22
N LEU A 321 7.90 22.90 27.11
CA LEU A 321 8.62 22.48 25.91
C LEU A 321 8.94 23.63 24.95
N ALA A 322 8.10 24.67 24.90
CA ALA A 322 8.27 25.79 23.98
C ALA A 322 9.29 26.82 24.50
N PRO A 323 9.94 27.59 23.60
CA PRO A 323 10.79 28.73 23.98
C PRO A 323 10.01 29.76 24.81
N LYS A 324 10.66 30.33 25.84
CA LYS A 324 10.04 31.21 26.86
C LYS A 324 9.38 32.48 26.28
N ASP A 325 9.82 32.93 25.10
CA ASP A 325 9.38 34.18 24.48
C ASP A 325 8.17 34.03 23.54
N VAL A 326 7.61 32.82 23.40
CA VAL A 326 6.51 32.55 22.47
C VAL A 326 5.15 32.59 23.17
N LYS A 327 4.22 33.37 22.62
CA LYS A 327 2.83 33.40 23.07
C LYS A 327 2.09 32.15 22.59
N ILE A 328 1.80 31.25 23.51
CA ILE A 328 1.00 30.04 23.23
C ILE A 328 -0.48 30.37 23.41
N LYS A 329 -1.30 30.04 22.39
CA LYS A 329 -2.75 30.17 22.46
C LYS A 329 -3.41 28.91 21.89
N ILE A 330 -4.17 28.26 22.76
CA ILE A 330 -4.94 27.05 22.45
C ILE A 330 -6.40 27.45 22.30
N SER A 331 -6.98 27.10 21.15
CA SER A 331 -8.36 27.36 20.80
C SER A 331 -9.15 26.06 20.89
N ALA A 332 -10.11 26.00 21.80
CA ALA A 332 -11.00 24.87 21.98
C ALA A 332 -12.43 25.28 21.57
N PRO A 333 -12.89 24.95 20.35
CA PRO A 333 -14.27 25.21 19.96
C PRO A 333 -15.23 24.39 20.84
N GLN A 334 -16.45 24.90 21.04
CA GLN A 334 -17.49 24.21 21.82
C GLN A 334 -17.93 22.92 21.12
N GLU A 335 -18.10 22.96 19.80
CA GLU A 335 -18.54 21.83 18.96
C GLU A 335 -17.38 20.98 18.41
N ARG A 336 -16.28 20.86 19.18
CA ARG A 336 -15.06 20.18 18.72
C ARG A 336 -15.19 18.68 18.43
N LEU A 337 -16.32 18.07 18.82
CA LEU A 337 -16.68 16.70 18.44
C LEU A 337 -17.00 16.58 16.94
N TYR A 338 -17.55 17.65 16.36
CA TYR A 338 -18.07 17.68 14.99
C TYR A 338 -17.30 18.63 14.08
N SER A 339 -16.25 19.31 14.57
CA SER A 339 -15.44 20.26 13.79
C SER A 339 -14.99 19.73 12.43
N THR A 340 -14.57 18.47 12.36
CA THR A 340 -14.17 17.80 11.11
C THR A 340 -15.33 17.77 10.10
N TRP A 341 -16.51 17.38 10.56
CA TRP A 341 -17.71 17.30 9.75
C TRP A 341 -18.22 18.69 9.34
N ILE A 342 -18.23 19.65 10.25
CA ILE A 342 -18.63 21.05 9.99
C ILE A 342 -17.73 21.66 8.92
N GLY A 343 -16.42 21.45 9.00
CA GLY A 343 -15.48 21.90 7.98
C GLY A 343 -15.74 21.27 6.62
N GLY A 344 -16.10 19.98 6.59
CA GLY A 344 -16.53 19.29 5.37
C GLY A 344 -17.83 19.85 4.80
N SER A 345 -18.82 20.15 5.65
CA SER A 345 -20.08 20.77 5.28
C SER A 345 -19.87 22.15 4.64
N ILE A 346 -19.01 22.98 5.24
CA ILE A 346 -18.63 24.29 4.71
C ILE A 346 -17.92 24.11 3.36
N LEU A 347 -16.88 23.27 3.30
CA LEU A 347 -16.09 23.06 2.07
C LEU A 347 -16.97 22.56 0.91
N ALA A 348 -17.86 21.61 1.18
CA ALA A 348 -18.75 21.03 0.17
C ALA A 348 -19.86 22.00 -0.30
N SER A 349 -20.18 23.02 0.51
CA SER A 349 -21.15 24.07 0.14
C SER A 349 -20.57 25.15 -0.77
N LEU A 350 -19.25 25.21 -0.94
CA LEU A 350 -18.60 26.22 -1.79
C LEU A 350 -18.74 25.88 -3.27
N ASP A 351 -18.96 26.90 -4.12
CA ASP A 351 -19.04 26.71 -5.58
C ASP A 351 -17.75 26.14 -6.19
N THR A 352 -16.60 26.43 -5.56
CA THR A 352 -15.29 25.91 -5.97
C THR A 352 -15.16 24.40 -5.74
N PHE A 353 -16.01 23.80 -4.90
CA PHE A 353 -16.01 22.37 -4.63
C PHE A 353 -16.23 21.52 -5.88
N LYS A 354 -17.04 22.02 -6.82
CA LYS A 354 -17.30 21.35 -8.11
C LYS A 354 -16.05 21.11 -8.95
N LYS A 355 -14.99 21.89 -8.74
CA LYS A 355 -13.70 21.76 -9.45
C LYS A 355 -12.72 20.81 -8.76
N MET A 356 -13.00 20.42 -7.51
CA MET A 356 -12.07 19.64 -6.67
C MET A 356 -12.39 18.15 -6.65
N TRP A 357 -13.66 17.76 -6.81
CA TRP A 357 -14.05 16.35 -6.79
C TRP A 357 -13.58 15.59 -8.03
N VAL A 358 -13.47 14.27 -7.90
CA VAL A 358 -13.23 13.35 -9.01
C VAL A 358 -14.58 12.82 -9.48
N SER A 359 -14.90 12.98 -10.76
CA SER A 359 -16.14 12.42 -11.32
C SER A 359 -15.97 10.94 -11.68
N LYS A 360 -17.08 10.19 -11.71
CA LYS A 360 -17.09 8.79 -12.13
C LYS A 360 -16.53 8.61 -13.55
N LYS A 361 -16.79 9.57 -14.45
CA LYS A 361 -16.28 9.56 -15.83
C LYS A 361 -14.75 9.68 -15.84
N ASP A 362 -14.19 10.61 -15.08
CA ASP A 362 -12.73 10.80 -15.01
C ASP A 362 -12.04 9.57 -14.40
N SER A 363 -12.66 8.94 -13.40
CA SER A 363 -12.15 7.68 -12.83
C SER A 363 -12.11 6.53 -13.85
N SER A 364 -13.03 6.48 -14.81
CA SER A 364 -13.05 5.45 -15.85
C SER A 364 -12.05 5.68 -16.98
N LEU A 365 -11.58 6.93 -17.14
CA LEU A 365 -10.63 7.35 -18.17
C LEU A 365 -9.16 7.28 -17.70
N LEU A 366 -8.93 7.19 -16.39
CA LEU A 366 -7.61 6.93 -15.84
C LEU A 366 -7.24 5.45 -16.05
N PRO A 367 -6.03 5.14 -16.58
CA PRO A 367 -5.57 3.75 -16.62
C PRO A 367 -5.58 3.18 -15.20
N PRO A 368 -6.04 1.93 -15.00
CA PRO A 368 -5.99 1.30 -13.69
C PRO A 368 -4.54 1.22 -13.23
N LEU A 369 -4.15 2.07 -12.28
CA LEU A 369 -2.95 1.91 -11.49
C LEU A 369 -3.18 0.66 -10.63
N HIS A 370 -2.54 -0.46 -11.00
CA HIS A 370 -2.58 -1.76 -10.33
C HIS A 370 -3.99 -2.35 -10.09
N LYS A 371 -4.57 -3.01 -11.11
CA LYS A 371 -5.59 -4.04 -10.88
C LYS A 371 -4.92 -5.42 -10.71
N GLU A 372 -4.56 -5.77 -9.49
CA GLU A 372 -4.74 -7.15 -9.04
C GLU A 372 -6.26 -7.40 -8.99
N ARG A 373 -6.77 -8.43 -9.67
CA ARG A 373 -8.20 -8.77 -9.63
C ARG A 373 -8.52 -9.45 -8.29
N PRO A 374 -9.48 -8.97 -7.49
CA PRO A 374 -10.06 -9.77 -6.42
C PRO A 374 -11.13 -10.72 -6.98
N VAL A 375 -11.16 -11.93 -6.42
CA VAL A 375 -12.17 -12.98 -6.64
C VAL A 375 -13.50 -12.55 -5.99
N PRO A 376 -14.67 -12.70 -6.64
CA PRO A 376 -15.95 -12.38 -6.01
C PRO A 376 -16.43 -13.52 -5.08
N PRO A 377 -16.94 -13.22 -3.87
CA PRO A 377 -17.69 -14.17 -3.06
C PRO A 377 -19.18 -14.22 -3.48
N PRO A 378 -19.92 -15.29 -3.10
CA PRO A 378 -21.25 -15.59 -3.65
C PRO A 378 -22.36 -14.74 -3.02
N SER A 379 -23.27 -14.22 -3.84
CA SER A 379 -24.47 -13.53 -3.37
C SER A 379 -25.69 -14.47 -3.35
N PHE A 380 -26.32 -14.52 -2.17
CA PHE A 380 -27.66 -15.05 -1.93
C PHE A 380 -28.62 -13.86 -1.73
N ALA A 381 -29.76 -13.86 -2.42
CA ALA A 381 -31.09 -13.36 -2.00
C ALA A 381 -32.00 -13.29 -3.26
N ALA A 382 -33.08 -14.08 -3.38
CA ALA A 382 -34.45 -13.82 -2.88
C ALA A 382 -35.11 -12.59 -3.56
N GLN A 383 -36.35 -12.53 -4.05
CA GLN A 383 -37.56 -13.35 -3.89
C GLN A 383 -38.69 -12.80 -4.83
N HIS A 384 -39.75 -13.60 -5.04
CA HIS A 384 -41.16 -13.25 -5.40
C HIS A 384 -41.65 -13.10 -6.88
N ALA A 385 -42.23 -14.21 -7.37
CA ALA A 385 -43.66 -14.44 -7.75
C ALA A 385 -44.40 -13.56 -8.81
N PHE A 386 -44.87 -14.15 -9.92
CA PHE A 386 -46.27 -14.60 -10.18
C PHE A 386 -46.49 -15.04 -11.65
N ASN A 387 -47.56 -15.83 -11.84
CA ASN A 387 -47.91 -16.76 -12.93
C ASN A 387 -48.33 -16.20 -14.32
N THR A 388 -47.80 -16.86 -15.38
CA THR A 388 -48.41 -17.46 -16.62
C THR A 388 -49.41 -16.68 -17.53
N PRO A 389 -49.74 -17.17 -18.76
CA PRO A 389 -48.89 -17.25 -19.97
C PRO A 389 -49.61 -16.74 -21.25
N THR A 390 -48.90 -16.43 -22.35
CA THR A 390 -49.44 -16.58 -23.73
C THR A 390 -48.38 -16.44 -24.84
N SER A 391 -48.39 -17.43 -25.73
CA SER A 391 -48.07 -17.45 -27.17
C SER A 391 -46.75 -16.87 -27.72
N THR A 392 -45.87 -17.81 -28.10
CA THR A 392 -45.20 -17.93 -29.41
C THR A 392 -44.72 -16.66 -30.14
N SER A 393 -43.40 -16.47 -30.17
CA SER A 393 -42.57 -16.40 -31.40
C SER A 393 -41.20 -15.74 -31.12
N ASN A 394 -40.13 -16.41 -31.57
CA ASN A 394 -38.74 -15.95 -31.74
C ASN A 394 -38.27 -14.73 -30.91
N LYS A 395 -37.50 -15.00 -29.85
CA LYS A 395 -36.64 -14.00 -29.18
C LYS A 395 -35.15 -14.33 -29.39
N PRO A 396 -34.29 -13.32 -29.60
CA PRO A 396 -32.85 -13.53 -29.68
C PRO A 396 -32.28 -13.86 -28.29
N LEU A 397 -31.18 -14.63 -28.28
CA LEU A 397 -30.45 -15.07 -27.08
C LEU A 397 -30.10 -13.88 -26.18
N ARG A 398 -30.40 -14.00 -24.87
CA ARG A 398 -29.90 -13.09 -23.84
C ARG A 398 -28.39 -13.30 -23.67
N ALA A 399 -27.63 -12.21 -23.59
CA ALA A 399 -26.20 -12.27 -23.27
C ALA A 399 -26.02 -12.82 -21.84
N GLY A 400 -25.64 -14.09 -21.73
CA GLY A 400 -25.37 -14.75 -20.46
C GLY A 400 -25.45 -16.28 -20.46
N ASP A 401 -26.22 -16.92 -21.35
CA ASP A 401 -26.29 -18.39 -21.40
C ASP A 401 -25.19 -18.95 -22.32
N GLN A 402 -24.20 -19.59 -21.71
CA GLN A 402 -23.22 -20.42 -22.42
C GLN A 402 -23.91 -21.66 -23.01
N MET A 403 -23.74 -21.89 -24.31
CA MET A 403 -24.18 -23.10 -25.01
C MET A 403 -23.38 -24.29 -24.49
N ARG A 404 -24.04 -25.27 -23.87
CA ARG A 404 -23.41 -26.49 -23.32
C ARG A 404 -23.61 -27.66 -24.29
N ARG A 405 -22.57 -28.42 -24.57
CA ARG A 405 -22.55 -29.60 -25.42
C ARG A 405 -22.50 -30.85 -24.54
N VAL A 406 -23.40 -31.80 -24.75
CA VAL A 406 -23.44 -33.05 -23.98
C VAL A 406 -23.52 -34.26 -24.90
N THR A 407 -23.03 -35.41 -24.42
CA THR A 407 -23.15 -36.67 -25.15
C THR A 407 -24.21 -37.55 -24.49
N LEU A 408 -25.27 -37.85 -25.23
CA LEU A 408 -26.40 -38.66 -24.74
C LEU A 408 -26.27 -40.11 -25.20
N PHE A 409 -26.43 -41.05 -24.28
CA PHE A 409 -26.52 -42.49 -24.52
C PHE A 409 -27.88 -43.02 -24.06
N VAL A 410 -28.28 -44.18 -24.60
CA VAL A 410 -29.46 -44.90 -24.08
C VAL A 410 -29.04 -45.67 -22.82
N ASN A 411 -29.86 -45.62 -21.77
CA ASN A 411 -29.62 -46.29 -20.49
C ASN A 411 -29.25 -47.77 -20.69
N GLY A 412 -28.12 -48.20 -20.12
CA GLY A 412 -27.57 -49.56 -20.29
C GLY A 412 -26.69 -49.80 -21.52
N THR A 413 -26.45 -48.79 -22.36
CA THR A 413 -25.56 -48.91 -23.55
C THR A 413 -24.41 -47.90 -23.53
N THR A 414 -23.23 -48.33 -23.98
CA THR A 414 -22.01 -47.50 -24.07
C THR A 414 -21.60 -47.18 -25.51
N LYS A 415 -22.39 -47.62 -26.50
CA LYS A 415 -22.13 -47.44 -27.93
C LYS A 415 -23.27 -46.64 -28.58
N ASN A 416 -22.96 -45.85 -29.60
CA ASN A 416 -23.89 -44.94 -30.31
C ASN A 416 -24.35 -43.69 -29.54
N GLY A 417 -23.45 -43.04 -28.79
CA GLY A 417 -23.72 -41.75 -28.16
C GLY A 417 -23.92 -40.62 -29.17
N LYS A 418 -24.92 -39.77 -28.95
CA LYS A 418 -25.20 -38.60 -29.80
C LYS A 418 -24.89 -37.31 -29.07
N VAL A 419 -24.12 -36.45 -29.75
CA VAL A 419 -23.75 -35.13 -29.21
C VAL A 419 -24.88 -34.14 -29.49
N VAL A 420 -25.36 -33.49 -28.43
CA VAL A 420 -26.50 -32.56 -28.46
C VAL A 420 -26.14 -31.28 -27.74
N ALA A 421 -26.59 -30.15 -28.27
CA ALA A 421 -26.49 -28.86 -27.58
C ALA A 421 -27.68 -28.68 -26.63
N VAL A 422 -27.39 -28.31 -25.40
CA VAL A 422 -28.37 -28.04 -24.35
C VAL A 422 -28.72 -26.56 -24.37
N TYR A 423 -29.98 -26.27 -24.71
CA TYR A 423 -30.57 -24.94 -24.62
C TYR A 423 -32.01 -25.06 -24.10
N GLY A 424 -32.44 -24.11 -23.27
CA GLY A 424 -33.81 -24.08 -22.75
C GLY A 424 -34.01 -24.94 -21.49
N THR A 425 -35.16 -25.60 -21.40
CA THR A 425 -35.59 -26.37 -20.22
C THR A 425 -35.29 -27.87 -20.33
N LEU A 426 -35.33 -28.61 -19.22
CA LEU A 426 -35.10 -30.06 -19.21
C LEU A 426 -36.07 -30.82 -20.14
N ALA A 427 -37.31 -30.34 -20.27
CA ALA A 427 -38.30 -30.90 -21.19
C ALA A 427 -37.89 -30.74 -22.66
N ASP A 428 -37.27 -29.61 -23.02
CA ASP A 428 -36.75 -29.36 -24.36
C ASP A 428 -35.60 -30.33 -24.68
N LEU A 429 -34.68 -30.54 -23.72
CA LEU A 429 -33.59 -31.50 -23.86
C LEU A 429 -34.08 -32.94 -24.02
N LEU A 430 -35.09 -33.37 -23.25
CA LEU A 430 -35.70 -34.70 -23.38
C LEU A 430 -36.43 -34.88 -24.72
N SER A 431 -37.06 -33.83 -25.26
CA SER A 431 -37.69 -33.88 -26.58
C SER A 431 -36.65 -34.05 -27.71
N VAL A 432 -35.50 -33.34 -27.61
CA VAL A 432 -34.40 -33.46 -28.55
C VAL A 432 -33.71 -34.83 -28.42
N ALA A 433 -33.53 -35.32 -27.20
CA ALA A 433 -33.02 -36.66 -26.93
C ALA A 433 -33.93 -37.72 -27.55
N SER A 434 -35.26 -37.58 -27.41
CA SER A 434 -36.24 -38.50 -27.99
C SER A 434 -36.14 -38.56 -29.52
N ASN A 435 -36.09 -37.38 -30.17
CA ASN A 435 -35.97 -37.29 -31.62
C ASN A 435 -34.62 -37.79 -32.15
N LYS A 436 -33.52 -37.57 -31.42
CA LYS A 436 -32.18 -37.96 -31.86
C LYS A 436 -31.89 -39.42 -31.58
N LEU A 437 -32.28 -39.96 -30.42
CA LEU A 437 -32.00 -41.35 -30.05
C LEU A 437 -33.10 -42.33 -30.53
N GLY A 438 -34.27 -41.83 -30.93
CA GLY A 438 -35.37 -42.66 -31.44
C GLY A 438 -36.14 -43.40 -30.34
N ILE A 439 -36.07 -42.90 -29.10
CA ILE A 439 -36.70 -43.47 -27.89
C ILE A 439 -37.67 -42.44 -27.28
N ARG A 440 -38.60 -42.85 -26.42
CA ARG A 440 -39.42 -41.93 -25.61
C ARG A 440 -38.68 -41.55 -24.33
N ALA A 441 -37.81 -40.55 -24.41
CA ALA A 441 -37.02 -40.11 -23.27
C ALA A 441 -37.91 -39.54 -22.15
N SER A 442 -37.88 -40.16 -20.96
CA SER A 442 -38.62 -39.69 -19.77
C SER A 442 -37.70 -39.23 -18.64
N SER A 443 -36.55 -39.89 -18.49
CA SER A 443 -35.64 -39.69 -17.35
C SER A 443 -34.19 -39.60 -17.84
N LEU A 444 -33.39 -38.78 -17.16
CA LEU A 444 -32.01 -38.53 -17.52
C LEU A 444 -31.10 -38.75 -16.31
N TYR A 445 -30.05 -39.54 -16.51
CA TYR A 445 -29.14 -39.99 -15.48
C TYR A 445 -27.70 -39.59 -15.79
N ASN A 446 -26.90 -39.34 -14.76
CA ASN A 446 -25.45 -39.23 -14.89
C ASN A 446 -24.80 -40.62 -15.02
N GLY A 447 -23.51 -40.66 -15.37
CA GLY A 447 -22.77 -41.93 -15.50
C GLY A 447 -22.56 -42.74 -14.21
N LYS A 448 -23.06 -42.27 -13.07
CA LYS A 448 -23.05 -42.97 -11.77
C LYS A 448 -24.47 -43.31 -11.28
N GLY A 449 -25.49 -43.17 -12.13
CA GLY A 449 -26.88 -43.49 -11.83
C GLY A 449 -27.68 -42.46 -11.04
N GLY A 450 -27.13 -41.26 -10.84
CA GLY A 450 -27.88 -40.14 -10.26
C GLY A 450 -28.86 -39.55 -11.26
N LEU A 451 -30.13 -39.43 -10.88
CA LEU A 451 -31.16 -38.76 -11.66
C LEU A 451 -30.88 -37.25 -11.70
N ILE A 452 -30.97 -36.66 -12.89
CA ILE A 452 -30.77 -35.22 -13.10
C ILE A 452 -32.13 -34.56 -13.30
N ASP A 453 -32.56 -33.85 -12.26
CA ASP A 453 -33.84 -33.15 -12.24
C ASP A 453 -33.73 -31.65 -12.59
N ASP A 454 -32.50 -31.11 -12.62
CA ASP A 454 -32.22 -29.71 -12.96
C ASP A 454 -31.13 -29.59 -14.04
N ILE A 455 -31.46 -28.87 -15.11
CA ILE A 455 -30.58 -28.61 -16.26
C ILE A 455 -29.35 -27.78 -15.87
N ALA A 456 -29.43 -26.99 -14.80
CA ALA A 456 -28.31 -26.19 -14.33
C ALA A 456 -27.12 -27.05 -13.87
N LEU A 457 -27.38 -28.29 -13.45
CA LEU A 457 -26.37 -29.25 -12.97
C LEU A 457 -25.55 -29.88 -14.11
N ILE A 458 -26.03 -29.77 -15.35
CA ILE A 458 -25.39 -30.33 -16.54
C ILE A 458 -24.25 -29.42 -16.98
N ARG A 459 -23.04 -29.95 -17.02
CA ARG A 459 -21.82 -29.23 -17.44
C ARG A 459 -21.52 -29.50 -18.93
N ASP A 460 -20.61 -28.69 -19.46
CA ASP A 460 -20.13 -28.87 -20.83
C ASP A 460 -19.31 -30.16 -20.93
N ASP A 461 -19.53 -30.93 -22.00
CA ASP A 461 -19.02 -32.27 -22.30
C ASP A 461 -19.46 -33.42 -21.34
N ASP A 462 -20.52 -33.22 -20.55
CA ASP A 462 -21.07 -34.29 -19.71
C ASP A 462 -21.64 -35.47 -20.54
N VAL A 463 -21.45 -36.68 -20.00
CA VAL A 463 -22.01 -37.94 -20.55
C VAL A 463 -23.25 -38.31 -19.76
N LEU A 464 -24.39 -38.36 -20.45
CA LEU A 464 -25.71 -38.53 -19.85
C LEU A 464 -26.42 -39.74 -20.45
N TYR A 465 -27.19 -40.43 -19.62
CA TYR A 465 -27.92 -41.65 -19.99
C TYR A 465 -29.42 -41.38 -19.93
N VAL A 466 -30.12 -41.67 -21.02
CA VAL A 466 -31.54 -41.37 -21.20
C VAL A 466 -32.32 -42.68 -21.14
N SER A 467 -33.38 -42.74 -20.32
CA SER A 467 -34.27 -43.90 -20.19
C SER A 467 -35.72 -43.58 -20.58
N GLU A 468 -36.49 -44.62 -20.92
CA GLU A 468 -37.93 -44.54 -21.22
C GLU A 468 -38.84 -44.74 -19.99
N GLY A 469 -38.27 -44.64 -18.77
CA GLY A 469 -38.99 -44.78 -17.50
C GLY A 469 -38.43 -45.88 -16.61
N ASP A 470 -37.48 -46.66 -17.13
CA ASP A 470 -36.79 -47.71 -16.38
C ASP A 470 -35.71 -47.12 -15.46
N PRO A 471 -35.47 -47.75 -14.28
CA PRO A 471 -34.40 -47.35 -13.37
C PRO A 471 -33.02 -47.50 -14.03
N PHE A 472 -32.05 -46.74 -13.54
CA PHE A 472 -30.68 -46.76 -14.07
C PHE A 472 -30.08 -48.18 -14.00
N VAL A 473 -29.57 -48.68 -15.13
CA VAL A 473 -28.94 -50.01 -15.20
C VAL A 473 -27.44 -49.83 -15.14
N GLU A 474 -26.85 -50.23 -14.02
CA GLU A 474 -25.41 -50.20 -13.79
C GLU A 474 -24.74 -51.40 -14.49
N LEU A 475 -23.73 -51.14 -15.31
CA LEU A 475 -23.03 -52.17 -16.09
C LEU A 475 -22.13 -53.00 -15.16
N GLN A 476 -22.47 -54.28 -14.96
CA GLN A 476 -21.65 -55.21 -14.17
C GLN A 476 -20.34 -55.53 -14.91
N ASN A 477 -19.21 -55.18 -14.29
CA ASN A 477 -17.88 -55.69 -14.64
C ASN A 477 -17.56 -56.90 -13.76
N ASP A 478 -17.40 -58.07 -14.38
CA ASP A 478 -16.97 -59.30 -13.70
C ASP A 478 -15.48 -59.30 -13.32
N GLN A 479 -15.17 -60.09 -12.29
CA GLN A 479 -13.97 -60.05 -11.46
C GLN A 479 -12.65 -60.54 -12.11
N LYS A 480 -11.54 -60.05 -11.53
CA LYS A 480 -10.11 -60.29 -11.82
C LYS A 480 -9.70 -61.76 -12.05
N SER A 481 -8.95 -62.04 -13.13
CA SER A 481 -7.50 -62.38 -13.11
C SER A 481 -6.98 -62.85 -14.49
N SER A 482 -5.69 -62.58 -14.73
CA SER A 482 -4.79 -63.01 -15.84
C SER A 482 -5.06 -62.51 -17.27
N ASP A 483 -4.05 -61.76 -17.74
CA ASP A 483 -3.50 -61.64 -19.10
C ASP A 483 -4.33 -61.12 -20.28
N ASP A 484 -3.68 -60.14 -20.94
CA ASP A 484 -3.79 -59.70 -22.34
C ASP A 484 -5.03 -58.94 -22.85
N HIS A 485 -4.88 -57.61 -22.77
CA HIS A 485 -5.13 -56.58 -23.80
C HIS A 485 -6.54 -56.41 -24.43
N SER A 486 -7.20 -55.29 -24.13
CA SER A 486 -7.06 -54.01 -24.88
C SER A 486 -8.27 -53.06 -24.73
N GLY A 487 -7.99 -51.79 -24.36
CA GLY A 487 -8.78 -50.62 -24.78
C GLY A 487 -9.80 -50.03 -23.79
N ALA A 488 -9.34 -49.16 -22.88
CA ALA A 488 -9.91 -47.82 -22.58
C ALA A 488 -9.45 -47.26 -21.21
N HIS A 489 -8.40 -46.43 -21.25
CA HIS A 489 -7.96 -45.37 -20.33
C HIS A 489 -8.24 -45.47 -18.80
N THR A 490 -7.27 -46.03 -18.08
CA THR A 490 -6.90 -45.54 -16.74
C THR A 490 -5.42 -45.16 -16.74
N ASP A 491 -5.08 -44.06 -17.41
CA ASP A 491 -3.72 -43.51 -17.45
C ASP A 491 -3.41 -42.59 -16.28
N TRP A 492 -4.29 -42.47 -15.28
CA TRP A 492 -4.11 -41.56 -14.15
C TRP A 492 -3.02 -42.06 -13.19
N LEU A 493 -2.11 -41.17 -12.83
CA LEU A 493 -0.94 -41.36 -11.97
C LEU A 493 -0.92 -40.26 -10.90
N THR A 494 -0.48 -40.61 -9.70
CA THR A 494 -0.25 -39.65 -8.61
C THR A 494 1.25 -39.57 -8.32
N LEU A 495 1.80 -38.36 -8.32
CA LEU A 495 3.19 -38.04 -8.02
C LEU A 495 3.27 -37.36 -6.66
N ASN A 496 4.19 -37.79 -5.80
CA ASN A 496 4.53 -37.11 -4.55
C ASN A 496 5.88 -36.40 -4.73
N ILE A 497 5.87 -35.08 -4.77
CA ILE A 497 7.05 -34.27 -5.09
C ILE A 497 7.38 -33.40 -3.88
N GLY A 498 8.47 -33.72 -3.18
CA GLY A 498 8.90 -33.00 -1.98
C GLY A 498 7.82 -32.90 -0.88
N GLY A 499 6.86 -33.83 -0.85
CA GLY A 499 5.74 -33.86 0.11
C GLY A 499 4.40 -33.33 -0.42
N ARG A 500 4.35 -32.75 -1.63
CA ARG A 500 3.09 -32.29 -2.27
C ARG A 500 2.62 -33.29 -3.33
N LEU A 501 1.34 -33.63 -3.30
CA LEU A 501 0.73 -34.59 -4.23
C LEU A 501 0.21 -33.90 -5.49
N PHE A 502 0.60 -34.41 -6.65
CA PHE A 502 0.15 -33.98 -7.97
C PHE A 502 -0.50 -35.16 -8.71
N THR A 503 -1.66 -34.95 -9.32
CA THR A 503 -2.33 -35.97 -10.13
C THR A 503 -2.21 -35.61 -11.61
N THR A 504 -1.78 -36.56 -12.44
CA THR A 504 -1.57 -36.37 -13.88
C THR A 504 -1.79 -37.67 -14.64
N THR A 505 -1.79 -37.65 -15.97
CA THR A 505 -1.88 -38.86 -16.80
C THR A 505 -0.53 -39.29 -17.36
N ARG A 506 -0.32 -40.60 -17.55
CA ARG A 506 0.89 -41.19 -18.16
C ARG A 506 1.14 -40.60 -19.54
N SER A 507 0.08 -40.45 -20.33
CA SER A 507 0.11 -39.78 -21.62
C SER A 507 0.66 -38.35 -21.53
N THR A 508 0.37 -37.59 -20.48
CA THR A 508 0.88 -36.21 -20.31
C THR A 508 2.38 -36.18 -20.05
N LEU A 509 2.92 -37.14 -19.30
CA LEU A 509 4.35 -37.20 -18.99
C LEU A 509 5.18 -37.74 -20.16
N VAL A 510 4.59 -38.56 -21.03
CA VAL A 510 5.30 -39.25 -22.12
C VAL A 510 5.10 -38.59 -23.50
N SER A 511 3.94 -37.98 -23.76
CA SER A 511 3.54 -37.59 -25.14
C SER A 511 4.30 -36.41 -25.73
N LYS A 512 4.70 -35.41 -24.94
CA LYS A 512 5.35 -34.20 -25.46
C LYS A 512 6.84 -34.36 -25.66
N GLU A 513 7.54 -34.92 -24.67
CA GLU A 513 9.00 -35.03 -24.67
C GLU A 513 9.41 -36.48 -24.41
N PRO A 514 9.42 -37.34 -25.45
CA PRO A 514 9.61 -38.78 -25.31
C PRO A 514 10.99 -39.20 -24.82
N GLU A 515 11.98 -38.30 -24.95
CA GLU A 515 13.37 -38.50 -24.52
C GLU A 515 13.66 -37.87 -23.14
N SER A 516 12.66 -37.29 -22.48
CA SER A 516 12.79 -36.75 -21.12
C SER A 516 12.92 -37.89 -20.10
N MET A 517 13.59 -37.62 -18.98
CA MET A 517 13.73 -38.56 -17.87
C MET A 517 12.35 -38.99 -17.33
N LEU A 518 11.38 -38.08 -17.29
CA LEU A 518 10.00 -38.40 -16.91
C LEU A 518 9.34 -39.34 -17.92
N ALA A 519 9.54 -39.12 -19.22
CA ALA A 519 9.01 -40.04 -20.22
C ALA A 519 9.64 -41.42 -20.10
N HIS A 520 10.96 -41.53 -19.90
CA HIS A 520 11.63 -42.81 -19.66
C HIS A 520 11.17 -43.51 -18.38
N MET A 521 10.98 -42.76 -17.29
CA MET A 521 10.49 -43.31 -16.01
C MET A 521 9.07 -43.87 -16.10
N PHE A 522 8.25 -43.38 -17.03
CA PHE A 522 6.83 -43.75 -17.13
C PHE A 522 6.44 -44.32 -18.52
N ARG A 523 7.41 -44.67 -19.38
CA ARG A 523 7.19 -45.27 -20.71
C ARG A 523 6.68 -46.70 -20.59
N ASP A 524 7.44 -47.55 -19.89
CA ASP A 524 7.13 -48.95 -19.67
C ASP A 524 6.70 -49.19 -18.22
N LYS A 525 5.82 -50.17 -17.98
CA LYS A 525 5.27 -50.41 -16.64
C LYS A 525 6.29 -50.98 -15.64
N ASP A 526 7.37 -51.61 -16.10
CA ASP A 526 8.20 -52.49 -15.26
C ASP A 526 9.72 -52.22 -15.27
N VAL A 527 10.18 -51.09 -15.84
CA VAL A 527 11.64 -50.88 -16.04
C VAL A 527 12.31 -50.13 -14.89
N TRP A 528 11.58 -49.32 -14.11
CA TRP A 528 12.15 -48.56 -13.00
C TRP A 528 11.43 -48.87 -11.68
N GLY A 529 12.18 -49.40 -10.69
CA GLY A 529 11.69 -49.71 -9.35
C GLY A 529 11.41 -48.45 -8.52
N ASN A 530 10.43 -47.65 -8.95
CA ASN A 530 10.05 -46.43 -8.25
C ASN A 530 9.39 -46.80 -6.91
N LYS A 531 9.93 -46.24 -5.81
CA LYS A 531 9.32 -46.37 -4.48
C LYS A 531 7.96 -45.67 -4.50
N GLN A 532 6.90 -46.45 -4.36
CA GLN A 532 5.54 -45.94 -4.16
C GLN A 532 5.24 -45.87 -2.67
N ASP A 533 4.52 -44.83 -2.28
CA ASP A 533 3.93 -44.76 -0.93
C ASP A 533 2.76 -45.75 -0.78
N GLU A 534 2.27 -46.00 0.44
CA GLU A 534 1.15 -46.91 0.75
C GLU A 534 -0.14 -46.56 -0.03
N ARG A 535 -0.22 -45.32 -0.53
CA ARG A 535 -1.34 -44.79 -1.35
C ARG A 535 -1.11 -44.90 -2.86
N GLY A 536 -0.04 -45.55 -3.31
CA GLY A 536 0.29 -45.74 -4.73
C GLY A 536 0.85 -44.50 -5.43
N ALA A 537 1.32 -43.49 -4.69
CA ALA A 537 1.93 -42.28 -5.25
C ALA A 537 3.43 -42.47 -5.50
N TYR A 538 3.92 -42.08 -6.68
CA TYR A 538 5.32 -42.18 -7.07
C TYR A 538 6.13 -41.04 -6.45
N LEU A 539 7.16 -41.36 -5.66
CA LEU A 539 7.97 -40.37 -4.97
C LEU A 539 9.05 -39.77 -5.90
N ILE A 540 9.11 -38.44 -5.98
CA ILE A 540 10.16 -37.67 -6.63
C ILE A 540 10.72 -36.68 -5.61
N ASP A 541 11.97 -36.86 -5.22
CA ASP A 541 12.62 -36.06 -4.18
C ASP A 541 13.16 -34.73 -4.74
N ARG A 542 12.26 -33.84 -5.16
CA ARG A 542 12.55 -32.51 -5.74
C ARG A 542 11.59 -31.44 -5.22
N SER A 543 11.86 -30.17 -5.53
CA SER A 543 11.01 -29.05 -5.10
C SER A 543 9.66 -29.05 -5.82
N PRO A 544 8.52 -29.04 -5.09
CA PRO A 544 7.20 -28.98 -5.72
C PRO A 544 6.91 -27.63 -6.39
N GLU A 545 7.55 -26.55 -5.93
CA GLU A 545 7.33 -25.18 -6.44
C GLU A 545 7.88 -24.99 -7.85
N TYR A 546 9.05 -25.58 -8.15
CA TYR A 546 9.68 -25.50 -9.48
C TYR A 546 9.15 -26.57 -10.44
N PHE A 547 8.60 -27.68 -9.92
CA PHE A 547 8.02 -28.73 -10.75
C PHE A 547 6.63 -28.39 -11.29
N GLU A 548 5.83 -27.60 -10.56
CA GLU A 548 4.46 -27.25 -10.97
C GLU A 548 4.40 -26.55 -12.36
N PRO A 549 5.27 -25.57 -12.68
CA PRO A 549 5.35 -24.99 -14.03
C PRO A 549 5.71 -26.02 -15.11
N ILE A 550 6.61 -26.96 -14.82
CA ILE A 550 7.03 -28.01 -15.75
C ILE A 550 5.85 -28.94 -16.05
N LEU A 551 5.10 -29.34 -15.03
CA LEU A 551 3.92 -30.18 -15.20
C LEU A 551 2.83 -29.46 -16.01
N ASN A 552 2.64 -28.17 -15.80
CA ASN A 552 1.69 -27.36 -16.56
C ASN A 552 2.12 -27.20 -18.03
N TYR A 553 3.42 -27.09 -18.31
CA TYR A 553 3.93 -27.14 -19.68
C TYR A 553 3.62 -28.49 -20.35
N LEU A 554 3.89 -29.60 -19.67
CA LEU A 554 3.59 -30.94 -20.19
C LEU A 554 2.08 -31.12 -20.48
N ARG A 555 1.20 -30.50 -19.69
CA ARG A 555 -0.27 -30.48 -19.92
C ARG A 555 -0.66 -29.62 -21.13
N HIS A 556 -0.37 -28.33 -21.11
CA HIS A 556 -0.98 -27.35 -22.02
C HIS A 556 -0.06 -26.93 -23.17
N GLY A 557 1.25 -27.14 -23.02
CA GLY A 557 2.27 -26.80 -24.03
C GLY A 557 2.71 -25.35 -23.99
N GLN A 558 2.24 -24.61 -22.98
CA GLN A 558 2.61 -23.23 -22.72
C GLN A 558 3.29 -23.14 -21.36
N LEU A 559 4.35 -22.33 -21.28
CA LEU A 559 5.02 -22.01 -20.03
C LEU A 559 4.12 -21.05 -19.23
N ILE A 560 3.47 -21.57 -18.18
CA ILE A 560 2.66 -20.77 -17.24
C ILE A 560 3.41 -20.77 -15.91
N VAL A 561 3.97 -19.61 -15.56
CA VAL A 561 4.73 -19.42 -14.32
C VAL A 561 3.98 -18.40 -13.46
N ASN A 562 3.71 -18.77 -12.21
CA ASN A 562 3.07 -17.86 -11.25
C ASN A 562 4.05 -16.77 -10.80
N GLU A 563 3.55 -15.57 -10.54
CA GLU A 563 4.37 -14.44 -10.06
C GLU A 563 5.05 -14.80 -8.72
N GLY A 564 6.37 -14.64 -8.66
CA GLY A 564 7.20 -14.94 -7.47
C GLY A 564 8.00 -16.24 -7.55
N ILE A 565 7.79 -17.10 -8.56
CA ILE A 565 8.61 -18.30 -8.78
C ILE A 565 9.91 -17.95 -9.50
N ASN A 566 11.05 -18.41 -8.97
CA ASN A 566 12.36 -18.21 -9.61
C ASN A 566 12.50 -19.03 -10.91
N LEU A 567 12.45 -18.35 -12.06
CA LEU A 567 12.58 -18.96 -13.40
C LEU A 567 13.88 -19.74 -13.58
N LEU A 568 14.98 -19.33 -12.93
CA LEU A 568 16.26 -20.03 -13.01
C LEU A 568 16.19 -21.41 -12.32
N GLY A 569 15.47 -21.50 -11.19
CA GLY A 569 15.22 -22.78 -10.52
C GLY A 569 14.36 -23.72 -11.36
N VAL A 570 13.38 -23.17 -12.10
CA VAL A 570 12.57 -23.94 -13.06
C VAL A 570 13.42 -24.43 -14.25
N LEU A 571 14.38 -23.63 -14.72
CA LEU A 571 15.31 -24.02 -15.78
C LEU A 571 16.22 -25.17 -15.35
N GLU A 572 16.78 -25.13 -14.14
CA GLU A 572 17.61 -26.21 -13.60
C GLU A 572 16.82 -27.52 -13.46
N GLU A 573 15.57 -27.46 -12.99
CA GLU A 573 14.70 -28.65 -12.94
C GLU A 573 14.33 -29.15 -14.34
N ALA A 574 14.02 -28.26 -15.29
CA ALA A 574 13.71 -28.66 -16.67
C ALA A 574 14.89 -29.38 -17.33
N ARG A 575 16.12 -28.90 -17.10
CA ARG A 575 17.36 -29.57 -17.54
C ARG A 575 17.59 -30.90 -16.84
N PHE A 576 17.34 -30.96 -15.53
CA PHE A 576 17.45 -32.20 -14.76
C PHE A 576 16.53 -33.30 -15.31
N PHE A 577 15.29 -32.97 -15.65
CA PHE A 577 14.35 -33.92 -16.26
C PHE A 577 14.56 -34.12 -17.77
N GLY A 578 15.52 -33.43 -18.40
CA GLY A 578 15.81 -33.58 -19.84
C GLY A 578 14.69 -33.07 -20.75
N ILE A 579 14.01 -31.98 -20.37
CA ILE A 579 12.92 -31.37 -21.14
C ILE A 579 13.52 -30.22 -21.98
N GLU A 580 14.18 -30.57 -23.09
CA GLU A 580 15.02 -29.65 -23.86
C GLU A 580 14.24 -28.47 -24.46
N GLN A 581 13.05 -28.69 -25.05
CA GLN A 581 12.26 -27.59 -25.64
C GLN A 581 11.80 -26.57 -24.60
N LEU A 582 11.44 -27.03 -23.39
CA LEU A 582 11.08 -26.14 -22.29
C LEU A 582 12.31 -25.38 -21.77
N ALA A 583 13.46 -26.04 -21.71
CA ALA A 583 14.71 -25.41 -21.32
C ALA A 583 15.12 -24.30 -22.32
N GLU A 584 15.00 -24.54 -23.63
CA GLU A 584 15.24 -23.50 -24.65
C GLU A 584 14.24 -22.34 -24.55
N GLN A 585 12.95 -22.62 -24.35
CA GLN A 585 11.94 -21.57 -24.15
C GLN A 585 12.22 -20.76 -22.87
N LEU A 586 12.58 -21.44 -21.77
CA LEU A 586 12.97 -20.80 -20.53
C LEU A 586 14.26 -20.01 -20.68
N GLU A 587 15.25 -20.48 -21.43
CA GLU A 587 16.48 -19.74 -21.72
C GLU A 587 16.20 -18.48 -22.53
N VAL A 588 15.31 -18.54 -23.54
CA VAL A 588 14.90 -17.36 -24.29
C VAL A 588 14.12 -16.38 -23.40
N VAL A 589 13.19 -16.87 -22.59
CA VAL A 589 12.41 -16.04 -21.65
C VAL A 589 13.32 -15.43 -20.59
N ILE A 590 14.25 -16.20 -20.03
CA ILE A 590 15.25 -15.75 -19.05
C ILE A 590 16.20 -14.75 -19.69
N LYS A 591 16.65 -14.96 -20.92
CA LYS A 591 17.50 -14.01 -21.65
C LYS A 591 16.76 -12.72 -22.00
N ASN A 592 15.43 -12.79 -22.18
CA ASN A 592 14.57 -11.64 -22.39
C ASN A 592 14.10 -10.97 -21.08
N SER A 593 14.12 -11.68 -19.93
CA SER A 593 13.64 -11.22 -18.63
C SER A 593 14.76 -10.87 -17.64
N GLN A 594 15.96 -11.40 -17.84
CA GLN A 594 17.16 -10.89 -17.18
C GLN A 594 17.38 -9.47 -17.73
N PRO A 595 17.61 -8.47 -16.85
CA PRO A 595 18.20 -7.24 -17.34
C PRO A 595 19.49 -7.64 -18.05
N PRO A 596 19.78 -7.09 -19.24
CA PRO A 596 21.04 -7.35 -19.90
C PRO A 596 22.18 -7.09 -18.91
N GLU A 597 23.30 -7.81 -19.05
CA GLU A 597 24.58 -7.39 -18.46
C GLU A 597 25.00 -6.07 -19.11
N ASP A 598 24.30 -5.02 -18.75
CA ASP A 598 24.33 -3.77 -19.48
C ASP A 598 25.08 -2.79 -18.60
N HIS A 599 26.38 -2.71 -18.85
CA HIS A 599 27.02 -1.40 -18.87
C HIS A 599 26.42 -0.52 -19.99
N SER A 600 25.11 -0.60 -20.31
CA SER A 600 24.48 0.34 -21.24
C SER A 600 24.20 1.64 -20.49
N PRO A 601 24.52 2.79 -21.10
CA PRO A 601 24.31 4.07 -20.46
C PRO A 601 22.82 4.34 -20.26
N ILE A 602 22.45 4.62 -19.01
CA ILE A 602 21.10 4.97 -18.60
C ILE A 602 20.70 6.31 -19.23
N SER A 603 19.51 6.36 -19.82
CA SER A 603 18.95 7.59 -20.37
C SER A 603 18.45 8.54 -19.28
N ARG A 604 18.41 9.85 -19.57
CA ARG A 604 17.86 10.87 -18.64
C ARG A 604 16.45 10.51 -18.13
N LYS A 605 15.60 9.97 -18.99
CA LYS A 605 14.21 9.61 -18.65
C LYS A 605 14.15 8.47 -17.65
N GLU A 606 14.98 7.45 -17.86
CA GLU A 606 15.09 6.30 -16.94
C GLU A 606 15.66 6.75 -15.60
N PHE A 607 16.66 7.63 -15.62
CA PHE A 607 17.24 8.17 -14.41
C PHE A 607 16.24 9.02 -13.61
N VAL A 608 15.46 9.88 -14.25
CA VAL A 608 14.41 10.65 -13.56
C VAL A 608 13.34 9.73 -12.98
N ARG A 609 12.93 8.68 -13.70
CA ARG A 609 12.00 7.67 -13.17
C ARG A 609 12.58 6.97 -11.95
N PHE A 610 13.88 6.66 -11.99
CA PHE A 610 14.59 6.05 -10.87
C PHE A 610 14.63 6.98 -9.65
N LEU A 611 14.87 8.27 -9.84
CA LEU A 611 14.83 9.27 -8.77
C LEU A 611 13.44 9.41 -8.14
N LEU A 612 12.37 9.29 -8.93
CA LEU A 612 11.00 9.33 -8.42
C LEU A 612 10.60 8.06 -7.66
N ALA A 613 11.13 6.91 -8.08
CA ALA A 613 10.82 5.62 -7.47
C ALA A 613 11.60 5.36 -6.16
N THR A 614 12.78 5.95 -6.01
CA THR A 614 13.67 5.67 -4.87
C THR A 614 13.76 6.85 -3.89
N PRO A 615 13.67 6.59 -2.57
CA PRO A 615 13.81 7.64 -1.57
C PRO A 615 15.24 8.20 -1.53
N THR A 616 15.37 9.49 -1.20
CA THR A 616 16.65 10.22 -1.07
C THR A 616 17.57 9.68 0.01
N LYS A 617 17.07 8.86 0.93
CA LYS A 617 17.81 8.25 2.04
C LYS A 617 18.43 6.88 1.70
N SER A 618 18.21 6.36 0.50
CA SER A 618 18.75 5.05 0.13
C SER A 618 20.27 5.12 -0.06
N GLU A 619 21.01 4.30 0.68
CA GLU A 619 22.47 4.26 0.60
C GLU A 619 22.97 3.79 -0.76
N LEU A 620 22.21 2.92 -1.46
CA LEU A 620 22.61 2.33 -2.74
C LEU A 620 22.01 3.06 -3.96
N ARG A 621 21.50 4.28 -3.79
CA ARG A 621 20.62 4.92 -4.79
C ARG A 621 21.20 4.92 -6.20
N CYS A 622 22.48 5.21 -6.44
CA CYS A 622 23.03 5.25 -7.80
C CYS A 622 24.44 4.62 -7.90
N GLN A 623 24.76 3.69 -6.99
CA GLN A 623 26.09 3.12 -6.90
C GLN A 623 26.37 2.16 -8.06
N GLY A 624 27.51 2.31 -8.74
CA GLY A 624 27.97 1.40 -9.79
C GLY A 624 27.21 1.45 -11.11
N LEU A 625 26.30 2.42 -11.30
CA LEU A 625 25.50 2.55 -12.52
C LEU A 625 26.30 3.19 -13.67
N ASN A 626 25.96 2.81 -14.91
CA ASN A 626 26.51 3.46 -16.09
C ASN A 626 25.59 4.60 -16.59
N PHE A 627 26.14 5.80 -16.65
CA PHE A 627 25.52 7.02 -17.16
C PHE A 627 26.26 7.57 -18.38
N SER A 628 27.21 6.86 -18.98
CA SER A 628 28.10 7.43 -19.99
C SER A 628 27.37 8.19 -21.11
N GLY A 629 27.73 9.45 -21.33
CA GLY A 629 27.08 10.32 -22.32
C GLY A 629 25.66 10.78 -21.98
N ALA A 630 25.15 10.51 -20.77
CA ALA A 630 23.82 10.93 -20.35
C ALA A 630 23.75 12.45 -20.10
N ASP A 631 22.58 13.03 -20.39
CA ASP A 631 22.27 14.41 -20.05
C ASP A 631 21.62 14.50 -18.67
N LEU A 632 22.41 14.93 -17.69
CA LEU A 632 22.04 15.16 -16.29
C LEU A 632 22.02 16.65 -15.92
N SER A 633 22.04 17.54 -16.93
CA SER A 633 22.08 18.99 -16.72
C SER A 633 20.88 19.50 -15.92
N ARG A 634 21.12 20.52 -15.08
CA ARG A 634 20.10 21.23 -14.26
C ARG A 634 19.28 20.36 -13.31
N LEU A 635 19.70 19.12 -13.05
CA LEU A 635 19.03 18.24 -12.09
C LEU A 635 19.47 18.55 -10.65
N ASP A 636 18.56 18.34 -9.70
CA ASP A 636 18.88 18.36 -8.28
C ASP A 636 19.33 16.97 -7.82
N LEU A 637 20.64 16.82 -7.62
CA LEU A 637 21.33 15.56 -7.33
C LEU A 637 21.96 15.57 -5.93
N ARG A 638 21.40 16.36 -5.01
CA ARG A 638 21.88 16.47 -3.63
C ARG A 638 21.83 15.13 -2.89
N TYR A 639 22.89 14.84 -2.14
CA TYR A 639 23.01 13.64 -1.30
C TYR A 639 22.91 12.30 -2.05
N ILE A 640 23.07 12.28 -3.39
CA ILE A 640 23.05 11.04 -4.16
C ILE A 640 24.40 10.31 -4.04
N ASN A 641 24.33 8.98 -3.91
CA ASN A 641 25.50 8.10 -3.95
C ASN A 641 25.79 7.61 -5.38
N PHE A 642 26.79 8.19 -6.03
CA PHE A 642 27.37 7.84 -7.34
C PHE A 642 28.71 7.09 -7.20
N LYS A 643 28.98 6.48 -6.05
CA LYS A 643 30.22 5.71 -5.85
C LYS A 643 30.39 4.65 -6.95
N MET A 644 31.59 4.56 -7.52
CA MET A 644 31.92 3.63 -8.62
C MET A 644 31.04 3.77 -9.89
N ALA A 645 30.26 4.85 -10.04
CA ALA A 645 29.45 5.07 -11.23
C ALA A 645 30.32 5.48 -12.42
N ASN A 646 29.91 5.10 -13.63
CA ASN A 646 30.50 5.58 -14.87
C ASN A 646 29.72 6.81 -15.36
N LEU A 647 30.30 7.98 -15.22
CA LEU A 647 29.79 9.30 -15.64
C LEU A 647 30.65 9.89 -16.77
N SER A 648 31.35 9.04 -17.54
CA SER A 648 32.21 9.49 -18.63
C SER A 648 31.39 10.23 -19.70
N ARG A 649 31.89 11.39 -20.14
CA ARG A 649 31.25 12.25 -21.15
C ARG A 649 29.82 12.70 -20.82
N CYS A 650 29.40 12.64 -19.56
CA CYS A 650 28.08 13.13 -19.14
C CYS A 650 27.98 14.65 -19.22
N ASN A 651 26.78 15.16 -19.48
CA ASN A 651 26.45 16.57 -19.32
C ASN A 651 25.83 16.82 -17.94
N LEU A 652 26.58 17.44 -17.05
CA LEU A 652 26.21 17.83 -15.67
C LEU A 652 26.16 19.36 -15.50
N THR A 653 26.06 20.10 -16.60
CA THR A 653 26.01 21.58 -16.57
C THR A 653 24.90 22.09 -15.66
N HIS A 654 25.24 23.03 -14.78
CA HIS A 654 24.33 23.62 -13.78
C HIS A 654 23.58 22.61 -12.90
N ALA A 655 24.06 21.38 -12.75
CA ALA A 655 23.48 20.40 -11.83
C ALA A 655 23.85 20.73 -10.37
N ASN A 656 22.96 20.38 -9.43
CA ASN A 656 23.23 20.53 -8.01
C ASN A 656 23.72 19.21 -7.41
N LEU A 657 25.04 19.07 -7.23
CA LEU A 657 25.72 17.89 -6.71
C LEU A 657 26.15 18.06 -5.23
N CYS A 658 25.55 19.01 -4.51
CA CYS A 658 25.91 19.30 -3.13
C CYS A 658 25.79 18.05 -2.24
N CYS A 659 26.84 17.78 -1.46
CA CYS A 659 27.00 16.62 -0.57
C CYS A 659 26.83 15.25 -1.25
N SER A 660 27.00 15.15 -2.58
CA SER A 660 26.98 13.86 -3.29
C SER A 660 28.27 13.06 -3.09
N ASN A 661 28.16 11.73 -3.21
CA ASN A 661 29.30 10.82 -3.11
C ASN A 661 29.71 10.32 -4.50
N LEU A 662 30.87 10.75 -4.98
CA LEU A 662 31.50 10.40 -6.27
C LEU A 662 32.83 9.65 -6.06
N GLU A 663 33.01 8.98 -4.91
CA GLU A 663 34.19 8.16 -4.63
C GLU A 663 34.41 7.12 -5.73
N ARG A 664 35.61 7.12 -6.32
CA ARG A 664 36.02 6.20 -7.39
C ARG A 664 35.10 6.21 -8.64
N ALA A 665 34.34 7.29 -8.87
CA ALA A 665 33.56 7.45 -10.08
C ALA A 665 34.45 7.80 -11.28
N ASP A 666 34.02 7.43 -12.49
CA ASP A 666 34.68 7.83 -13.75
C ASP A 666 33.92 9.00 -14.39
N LEU A 667 34.50 10.19 -14.33
CA LEU A 667 34.04 11.46 -14.89
C LEU A 667 34.87 11.89 -16.11
N SER A 668 35.60 10.98 -16.75
CA SER A 668 36.46 11.31 -17.88
C SER A 668 35.69 12.01 -19.01
N GLY A 669 36.16 13.21 -19.38
CA GLY A 669 35.52 14.06 -20.41
C GLY A 669 34.11 14.56 -20.08
N ALA A 670 33.65 14.49 -18.82
CA ALA A 670 32.35 15.03 -18.42
C ALA A 670 32.34 16.57 -18.43
N ASN A 671 31.18 17.17 -18.69
CA ASN A 671 30.96 18.62 -18.61
C ASN A 671 30.17 18.98 -17.36
N LEU A 672 30.81 19.64 -16.39
CA LEU A 672 30.24 20.08 -15.13
C LEU A 672 30.18 21.61 -15.01
N ASP A 673 30.24 22.36 -16.13
CA ASP A 673 30.30 23.83 -16.08
C ASP A 673 29.15 24.44 -15.26
N GLY A 674 29.50 25.31 -14.32
CA GLY A 674 28.57 25.99 -13.43
C GLY A 674 27.80 25.07 -12.46
N ALA A 675 28.26 23.85 -12.22
CA ALA A 675 27.65 22.93 -11.25
C ALA A 675 27.95 23.35 -9.80
N ASN A 676 27.03 23.02 -8.89
CA ASN A 676 27.24 23.19 -7.45
C ASN A 676 27.82 21.91 -6.84
N LEU A 677 29.07 21.97 -6.37
CA LEU A 677 29.87 20.86 -5.84
C LEU A 677 30.24 21.05 -4.36
N GLN A 678 29.47 21.84 -3.62
CA GLN A 678 29.60 22.02 -2.18
C GLN A 678 29.65 20.70 -1.42
N GLY A 679 30.69 20.49 -0.61
CA GLY A 679 30.82 19.29 0.24
C GLY A 679 30.89 17.95 -0.52
N VAL A 680 31.22 17.96 -1.81
CA VAL A 680 31.29 16.73 -2.63
C VAL A 680 32.45 15.82 -2.20
N LYS A 681 32.23 14.50 -2.23
CA LYS A 681 33.27 13.49 -1.98
C LYS A 681 33.71 12.86 -3.30
N MET A 682 34.93 13.15 -3.75
CA MET A 682 35.50 12.71 -5.03
C MET A 682 36.83 11.95 -4.86
N LEU A 683 37.00 11.26 -3.72
CA LEU A 683 38.22 10.50 -3.41
C LEU A 683 38.54 9.47 -4.52
N CYS A 684 39.77 9.50 -5.03
CA CYS A 684 40.26 8.61 -6.10
C CYS A 684 39.35 8.53 -7.35
N SER A 685 38.61 9.60 -7.66
CA SER A 685 37.81 9.67 -8.90
C SER A 685 38.69 9.94 -10.12
N ASN A 686 38.22 9.54 -11.30
CA ASN A 686 38.87 9.82 -12.59
C ASN A 686 38.15 10.95 -13.31
N ALA A 687 38.73 12.14 -13.42
CA ALA A 687 38.15 13.30 -14.09
C ALA A 687 39.10 13.86 -15.18
N GLU A 688 39.82 12.97 -15.86
CA GLU A 688 40.72 13.33 -16.97
C GLU A 688 39.94 14.04 -18.09
N GLY A 689 40.40 15.24 -18.47
CA GLY A 689 39.81 16.05 -19.53
C GLY A 689 38.40 16.56 -19.26
N ALA A 690 37.91 16.52 -18.02
CA ALA A 690 36.60 17.07 -17.67
C ALA A 690 36.60 18.62 -17.72
N SER A 691 35.44 19.22 -17.96
CA SER A 691 35.22 20.66 -17.85
C SER A 691 34.49 20.97 -16.54
N LEU A 692 35.06 21.86 -15.73
CA LEU A 692 34.58 22.26 -14.40
C LEU A 692 34.60 23.80 -14.31
N LYS A 693 34.28 24.53 -15.39
CA LYS A 693 34.37 26.00 -15.39
C LYS A 693 33.35 26.63 -14.46
N GLY A 694 33.77 27.61 -13.66
CA GLY A 694 32.88 28.35 -12.77
C GLY A 694 32.12 27.48 -11.76
N CYS A 695 32.67 26.32 -11.37
CA CYS A 695 32.06 25.46 -10.37
C CYS A 695 32.17 26.06 -8.97
N ASN A 696 31.15 25.79 -8.14
CA ASN A 696 31.16 26.22 -6.74
C ASN A 696 31.45 25.05 -5.80
N PHE A 697 32.60 25.07 -5.12
CA PHE A 697 32.94 24.13 -4.05
C PHE A 697 32.87 24.76 -2.64
N GLU A 698 32.56 26.05 -2.55
CA GLU A 698 32.52 26.81 -1.29
C GLU A 698 31.21 26.55 -0.55
N ASP A 699 31.32 25.89 0.61
CA ASP A 699 30.22 25.74 1.54
C ASP A 699 30.40 26.67 2.76
N PRO A 700 29.47 27.63 2.98
CA PRO A 700 29.48 28.50 4.16
C PRO A 700 29.41 27.75 5.49
N SER A 701 28.94 26.49 5.49
CA SER A 701 28.81 25.65 6.69
C SER A 701 30.10 24.91 7.09
N GLY A 702 31.16 25.01 6.27
CA GLY A 702 32.49 24.48 6.57
C GLY A 702 32.74 23.05 6.08
N LEU A 703 31.83 22.43 5.31
CA LEU A 703 32.07 21.14 4.68
C LEU A 703 32.98 21.29 3.46
N LYS A 704 34.24 20.91 3.62
CA LYS A 704 35.25 20.96 2.55
C LYS A 704 35.01 19.85 1.53
N ALA A 705 35.05 20.19 0.24
CA ALA A 705 35.08 19.19 -0.82
C ALA A 705 36.39 18.38 -0.77
N ASN A 706 36.29 17.06 -0.97
CA ASN A 706 37.42 16.14 -0.86
C ASN A 706 37.73 15.46 -2.20
N LEU A 707 38.82 15.85 -2.84
CA LEU A 707 39.33 15.36 -4.12
C LEU A 707 40.71 14.67 -3.96
N GLU A 708 40.99 14.13 -2.77
CA GLU A 708 42.25 13.44 -2.53
C GLU A 708 42.47 12.26 -3.49
N GLY A 709 43.66 12.19 -4.10
CA GLY A 709 44.04 11.16 -5.05
C GLY A 709 43.24 11.13 -6.35
N ALA A 710 42.49 12.19 -6.69
CA ALA A 710 41.74 12.26 -7.94
C ALA A 710 42.66 12.47 -9.16
N ASN A 711 42.32 11.84 -10.29
CA ASN A 711 42.99 12.08 -11.57
C ASN A 711 42.35 13.24 -12.31
N LEU A 712 43.02 14.39 -12.35
CA LEU A 712 42.53 15.66 -12.92
C LEU A 712 43.41 16.14 -14.08
N LYS A 713 44.04 15.20 -14.81
CA LYS A 713 44.91 15.54 -15.94
C LYS A 713 44.12 16.25 -17.05
N GLY A 714 44.61 17.40 -17.50
CA GLY A 714 44.01 18.18 -18.58
C GLY A 714 42.64 18.77 -18.27
N VAL A 715 42.24 18.85 -16.99
CA VAL A 715 40.95 19.40 -16.56
C VAL A 715 40.89 20.92 -16.80
N ASP A 716 39.73 21.45 -17.17
CA ASP A 716 39.50 22.89 -17.31
C ASP A 716 38.65 23.40 -16.14
N MET A 717 39.26 24.11 -15.20
CA MET A 717 38.64 24.58 -13.95
C MET A 717 38.51 26.10 -13.88
N GLU A 718 38.73 26.81 -14.99
CA GLU A 718 38.77 28.28 -15.07
C GLU A 718 37.63 28.97 -14.29
N GLY A 719 37.99 29.91 -13.41
CA GLY A 719 37.04 30.72 -12.63
C GLY A 719 36.31 30.00 -11.50
N SER A 720 36.73 28.80 -11.10
CA SER A 720 36.05 28.02 -10.05
C SER A 720 36.35 28.52 -8.63
N GLN A 721 35.35 28.40 -7.74
CA GLN A 721 35.48 28.72 -6.32
C GLN A 721 35.85 27.46 -5.53
N MET A 722 37.09 27.36 -5.06
CA MET A 722 37.70 26.14 -4.49
C MET A 722 38.31 26.37 -3.10
N THR A 723 37.71 27.25 -2.30
CA THR A 723 38.20 27.58 -0.95
C THR A 723 38.24 26.35 -0.05
N GLY A 724 39.39 26.07 0.56
CA GLY A 724 39.55 24.99 1.54
C GLY A 724 39.47 23.57 0.96
N ILE A 725 39.50 23.39 -0.37
CA ILE A 725 39.41 22.07 -1.02
C ILE A 725 40.59 21.16 -0.64
N ASN A 726 40.34 19.86 -0.48
CA ASN A 726 41.41 18.87 -0.29
C ASN A 726 41.78 18.23 -1.62
N LEU A 727 42.98 18.53 -2.12
CA LEU A 727 43.55 17.99 -3.36
C LEU A 727 44.81 17.14 -3.09
N ARG A 728 45.02 16.64 -1.86
CA ARG A 728 46.22 15.87 -1.51
C ARG A 728 46.47 14.72 -2.49
N VAL A 729 47.70 14.57 -2.99
CA VAL A 729 48.11 13.53 -3.97
C VAL A 729 47.27 13.50 -5.27
N ALA A 730 46.55 14.57 -5.62
CA ALA A 730 45.82 14.64 -6.89
C ALA A 730 46.79 14.89 -8.08
N THR A 731 46.47 14.35 -9.25
CA THR A 731 47.27 14.55 -10.47
C THR A 731 46.62 15.60 -11.37
N LEU A 732 47.18 16.80 -11.41
CA LEU A 732 46.65 17.97 -12.13
C LEU A 732 47.43 18.29 -13.42
N LYS A 733 48.26 17.38 -13.95
CA LYS A 733 49.10 17.66 -15.14
C LYS A 733 48.35 18.33 -16.29
N ASN A 734 48.89 19.40 -16.84
CA ASN A 734 48.29 20.21 -17.92
C ASN A 734 46.88 20.77 -17.60
N ALA A 735 46.50 20.90 -16.32
CA ALA A 735 45.22 21.50 -15.95
C ALA A 735 45.22 23.02 -16.18
N LYS A 736 44.05 23.56 -16.54
CA LYS A 736 43.81 25.00 -16.66
C LYS A 736 43.09 25.49 -15.41
N LEU A 737 43.78 26.28 -14.60
CA LEU A 737 43.29 26.78 -13.31
C LEU A 737 43.19 28.32 -13.30
N LYS A 738 43.10 28.99 -14.45
CA LYS A 738 43.07 30.46 -14.51
C LYS A 738 41.94 31.05 -13.65
N ASN A 739 42.25 32.13 -12.93
CA ASN A 739 41.31 32.89 -12.11
C ASN A 739 40.55 32.04 -11.05
N CYS A 740 41.14 30.95 -10.57
CA CYS A 740 40.54 30.12 -9.52
C CYS A 740 40.80 30.68 -8.11
N ASN A 741 39.83 30.53 -7.22
CA ASN A 741 39.99 30.84 -5.80
C ASN A 741 40.38 29.59 -5.02
N LEU A 742 41.67 29.44 -4.69
CA LEU A 742 42.25 28.29 -4.00
C LEU A 742 42.68 28.63 -2.56
N ARG A 743 42.05 29.63 -1.93
CA ARG A 743 42.37 30.04 -0.57
C ARG A 743 42.22 28.87 0.42
N GLY A 744 43.26 28.59 1.21
CA GLY A 744 43.26 27.51 2.20
C GLY A 744 43.21 26.09 1.62
N ALA A 745 43.45 25.92 0.32
CA ALA A 745 43.44 24.61 -0.35
C ALA A 745 44.62 23.73 0.12
N THR A 746 44.39 22.42 0.25
CA THR A 746 45.43 21.44 0.57
C THR A 746 45.94 20.78 -0.71
N LEU A 747 47.10 21.22 -1.19
CA LEU A 747 47.75 20.76 -2.43
C LEU A 747 49.00 19.90 -2.15
N ALA A 748 49.12 19.33 -0.93
CA ALA A 748 50.31 18.57 -0.55
C ALA A 748 50.48 17.31 -1.42
N GLY A 749 51.67 17.11 -2.00
CA GLY A 749 51.96 15.97 -2.87
C GLY A 749 51.25 15.98 -4.23
N THR A 750 50.67 17.11 -4.66
CA THR A 750 49.99 17.23 -5.96
C THR A 750 50.97 17.29 -7.13
N ASP A 751 50.54 16.78 -8.29
CA ASP A 751 51.31 16.91 -9.52
C ASP A 751 50.76 18.05 -10.39
N LEU A 752 51.40 19.22 -10.32
CA LEU A 752 51.04 20.46 -11.01
C LEU A 752 51.88 20.70 -12.28
N GLU A 753 52.48 19.65 -12.86
CA GLU A 753 53.31 19.79 -14.05
C GLU A 753 52.55 20.46 -15.22
N ASN A 754 53.13 21.52 -15.80
CA ASN A 754 52.56 22.31 -16.90
C ASN A 754 51.14 22.87 -16.65
N CYS A 755 50.79 23.15 -15.39
CA CYS A 755 49.51 23.79 -15.06
C CYS A 755 49.53 25.30 -15.29
N ASP A 756 48.39 25.87 -15.69
CA ASP A 756 48.22 27.31 -15.79
C ASP A 756 47.48 27.84 -14.55
N LEU A 757 48.21 28.46 -13.62
CA LEU A 757 47.70 29.01 -12.37
C LEU A 757 47.56 30.54 -12.42
N SER A 758 47.50 31.13 -13.62
CA SER A 758 47.49 32.59 -13.78
C SER A 758 46.23 33.22 -13.18
N GLY A 759 46.38 34.30 -12.41
CA GLY A 759 45.24 34.99 -11.77
C GLY A 759 44.62 34.25 -10.57
N CYS A 760 45.24 33.18 -10.07
CA CYS A 760 44.72 32.45 -8.91
C CYS A 760 44.93 33.21 -7.58
N ASP A 761 44.04 32.96 -6.61
CA ASP A 761 44.31 33.27 -5.20
C ASP A 761 44.76 32.02 -4.45
N LEU A 762 46.02 32.02 -3.97
CA LEU A 762 46.65 30.91 -3.25
C LEU A 762 46.92 31.24 -1.77
N GLN A 763 46.23 32.23 -1.20
CA GLN A 763 46.39 32.58 0.22
C GLN A 763 46.17 31.35 1.12
N GLU A 764 47.10 31.08 2.04
CA GLU A 764 47.05 29.95 2.99
C GLU A 764 46.99 28.54 2.35
N ALA A 765 47.28 28.41 1.05
CA ALA A 765 47.33 27.10 0.39
C ALA A 765 48.58 26.30 0.79
N ASN A 766 48.43 24.99 1.02
CA ASN A 766 49.52 24.10 1.39
C ASN A 766 50.08 23.36 0.17
N LEU A 767 51.22 23.80 -0.36
CA LEU A 767 51.92 23.24 -1.53
C LEU A 767 53.08 22.28 -1.16
N ARG A 768 53.11 21.74 0.06
CA ARG A 768 54.25 20.91 0.50
C ARG A 768 54.40 19.65 -0.37
N GLY A 769 55.55 19.52 -1.03
CA GLY A 769 55.89 18.35 -1.86
C GLY A 769 55.10 18.26 -3.18
N SER A 770 54.51 19.35 -3.65
CA SER A 770 53.87 19.39 -4.97
C SER A 770 54.90 19.53 -6.11
N ASN A 771 54.70 18.82 -7.22
CA ASN A 771 55.53 18.96 -8.42
C ASN A 771 55.05 20.16 -9.27
N VAL A 772 55.78 21.27 -9.24
CA VAL A 772 55.42 22.52 -9.97
C VAL A 772 56.21 22.74 -11.26
N LYS A 773 56.79 21.67 -11.84
CA LYS A 773 57.62 21.78 -13.04
C LYS A 773 56.82 22.31 -14.23
N GLY A 774 57.25 23.44 -14.80
CA GLY A 774 56.59 24.04 -15.96
C GLY A 774 55.23 24.70 -15.66
N ALA A 775 54.85 24.84 -14.38
CA ALA A 775 53.64 25.58 -14.01
C ALA A 775 53.82 27.09 -14.24
N ILE A 776 52.76 27.74 -14.72
CA ILE A 776 52.72 29.18 -15.03
C ILE A 776 52.06 29.92 -13.86
N PHE A 777 52.76 30.92 -13.33
CA PHE A 777 52.30 31.78 -12.22
C PHE A 777 52.34 33.25 -12.65
N GLU A 778 51.42 33.64 -13.54
CA GLU A 778 51.28 35.03 -13.99
C GLU A 778 50.11 35.71 -13.27
N GLU A 779 50.17 37.03 -13.08
CA GLU A 779 49.05 37.85 -12.55
C GLU A 779 48.43 37.36 -11.21
N MET A 780 49.23 36.76 -10.33
CA MET A 780 48.77 36.26 -9.03
C MET A 780 48.14 37.37 -8.17
N LEU A 781 46.94 37.12 -7.63
CA LEU A 781 46.21 38.06 -6.76
C LEU A 781 46.93 38.31 -5.42
N THR A 782 47.67 37.32 -4.93
CA THR A 782 48.39 37.37 -3.65
C THR A 782 49.84 36.87 -3.81
N PRO A 783 50.83 37.53 -3.17
CA PRO A 783 52.22 37.08 -3.21
C PRO A 783 52.38 35.75 -2.47
N LEU A 784 52.93 34.75 -3.15
CA LEU A 784 53.06 33.40 -2.64
C LEU A 784 54.22 33.30 -1.62
N HIS A 785 53.93 32.92 -0.38
CA HIS A 785 54.97 32.64 0.63
C HIS A 785 55.67 31.31 0.32
N MET A 786 56.67 31.35 -0.56
CA MET A 786 57.42 30.18 -1.07
C MET A 786 58.32 29.46 -0.04
N SER A 787 58.31 29.85 1.25
CA SER A 787 59.23 29.29 2.26
C SER A 787 58.91 27.84 2.68
N GLN A 788 57.78 27.27 2.26
CA GLN A 788 57.37 25.89 2.59
C GLN A 788 57.31 24.95 1.38
N SER A 789 57.60 25.45 0.17
CA SER A 789 57.25 24.78 -1.10
C SER A 789 58.44 24.13 -1.84
N VAL A 790 59.68 24.39 -1.42
CA VAL A 790 60.87 23.94 -2.17
C VAL A 790 61.65 22.87 -1.39
N ARG A 791 61.43 21.61 -1.78
CA ARG A 791 62.47 20.57 -1.76
C ARG A 791 62.21 19.54 -2.85
#